data_AF-A0A1G8AVY5-F1
#
_entry.id   AF-A0A1G8AVY5-F1
#
_cell.length_a   1.000
_cell.length_b   1.000
_cell.length_c   1.000
_cell.angle_alpha   90.00
_cell.angle_beta   90.00
_cell.angle_gamma   90.00
#
_symmetry.space_group_name_H-M   'P 1'
#
loop_
_entity.id
_entity.type
_entity.pdbx_description
1 polymer ?
#
loop_
_entity_poly.entity_id
_entity_poly.type
_entity_poly.pdbx_seq_one_letter_code
_entity_poly.pdbx_strand_id
1 'polypeptide(L)'
;MKGTSAKTNKNRLFSLIIVMVFVISCFPMFAIQTLAADFQVDSLNNRANTSGTGAATTIKVDSESATTNLVVKLTATGETVTIYKVAAVSYDTVTKKYSDPYWVPEVSNWLSTYDTYSTNGTIKTAYANPKNLSSASQSTWTEFYKYLLYNRDSREPLNVIEYGSSSEEIDGNTVYTGKLDPYRDSVTLADDAETLEVSFNNLELGIYAVMVKADAKRFTPVVKDLTPRVNGPEGNYYVDSVYFAELKAADATIDKKINGKQADAVRIGEIVDFDIDITLPTLYSDRVTYTRAMDQVYSMYIEDYMSPSFTIYDANNDGEADERDISFTTTGSMAGSVAEPFPTTNFDYYEIADSTYDRSGLTADVDYFVLTDENIADYTSGCEHLADLDGYENGQTYYAIKISAPVYTLDPVRTKTNSDNKDCAYMKLNINVGVLKQMIKDDPDGRSYDSAIVTMSYKAIVTDAVEVNSENNYNTATIVYEGTSGISDTVRGYSYGLQVIKVDGDTDDPIAGAQFNLYKEVNTYKKIDDEFVWQADMSGSETDKLEFTYEEIKEDIEENRDETIYYTYEETKTEAGTTETGVEYQEGDVLAFVFTKYTSGHINTGTPFDGSITSVASEAGVTITGLDEGNYILMETKAPSGYNALAEDILFTINRIDDETAQLEFNGSLCGFYDGYDDNKQLIENGITSLRVLNYKGLTLPSTGGIGILLFTVIGISIMSSALVLMIIRQRKMDSSSYM
;
A
#
# COMPACT_ATOMS: atom_id res chain seq x y z
N MET A 1 -42.01 38.34 -40.72
CA MET A 1 -42.12 37.09 -41.50
C MET A 1 -40.89 36.94 -42.37
N LYS A 2 -39.96 36.08 -41.95
CA LYS A 2 -38.96 35.39 -42.79
C LYS A 2 -38.29 34.37 -41.88
N GLY A 3 -38.57 33.10 -42.12
CA GLY A 3 -37.84 32.00 -41.50
C GLY A 3 -36.61 31.68 -42.32
N THR A 4 -35.52 31.36 -41.64
CA THR A 4 -34.43 30.55 -42.21
C THR A 4 -33.83 29.73 -41.08
N SER A 5 -33.82 28.42 -41.30
CA SER A 5 -33.25 27.37 -40.45
C SER A 5 -31.73 27.51 -40.34
N ALA A 6 -31.20 27.41 -39.11
CA ALA A 6 -29.77 27.28 -38.86
C ALA A 6 -29.49 25.91 -38.21
N LYS A 7 -28.66 25.13 -38.89
CA LYS A 7 -28.16 23.81 -38.51
C LYS A 7 -27.39 23.86 -37.18
N THR A 8 -27.60 22.79 -36.43
CA THR A 8 -26.89 22.30 -35.24
C THR A 8 -25.37 22.36 -35.35
N ASN A 9 -24.75 23.11 -34.44
CA ASN A 9 -23.38 22.89 -33.95
C ASN A 9 -23.48 22.25 -32.56
N LYS A 10 -23.76 20.94 -32.52
CA LYS A 10 -23.46 20.08 -31.38
C LYS A 10 -22.18 19.36 -31.76
N ASN A 11 -21.02 19.85 -31.30
CA ASN A 11 -19.73 19.12 -31.27
C ASN A 11 -18.58 19.94 -30.66
N ARG A 12 -18.85 21.09 -30.01
CA ARG A 12 -17.81 21.90 -29.33
C ARG A 12 -18.08 22.20 -27.85
N LEU A 13 -19.14 21.63 -27.26
CA LEU A 13 -19.39 21.74 -25.81
C LEU A 13 -18.98 20.49 -25.02
N PHE A 14 -18.83 19.33 -25.67
CA PHE A 14 -18.38 18.11 -24.99
C PHE A 14 -16.87 18.06 -24.75
N SER A 15 -16.06 18.76 -25.55
CA SER A 15 -14.60 18.80 -25.34
C SER A 15 -14.15 19.77 -24.26
N LEU A 16 -15.00 20.71 -23.82
CA LEU A 16 -14.65 21.66 -22.75
C LEU A 16 -14.96 21.11 -21.35
N ILE A 17 -15.91 20.17 -21.24
CA ILE A 17 -16.24 19.50 -19.97
C ILE A 17 -15.23 18.39 -19.67
N ILE A 18 -14.69 17.72 -20.69
CA ILE A 18 -13.67 16.68 -20.50
C ILE A 18 -12.32 17.29 -20.10
N VAL A 19 -11.91 18.43 -20.68
CA VAL A 19 -10.65 19.08 -20.32
C VAL A 19 -10.68 19.72 -18.92
N MET A 20 -11.87 20.08 -18.40
CA MET A 20 -11.98 20.64 -17.04
C MET A 20 -12.06 19.56 -15.94
N VAL A 21 -12.36 18.31 -16.30
CA VAL A 21 -12.25 17.14 -15.40
C VAL A 21 -10.82 16.59 -15.39
N PHE A 22 -10.04 16.78 -16.46
CA PHE A 22 -8.66 16.30 -16.62
C PHE A 22 -7.56 17.10 -15.88
N VAL A 23 -7.90 18.15 -15.13
CA VAL A 23 -6.90 18.95 -14.36
C VAL A 23 -7.09 18.78 -12.84
N ILE A 24 -8.05 17.97 -12.39
CA ILE A 24 -8.35 17.79 -10.95
C ILE A 24 -7.83 16.43 -10.41
N SER A 25 -7.41 15.48 -11.25
CA SER A 25 -6.99 14.14 -10.84
C SER A 25 -5.49 13.93 -10.56
N CYS A 26 -4.63 14.94 -10.77
CA CYS A 26 -3.20 14.87 -10.43
C CYS A 26 -2.79 15.70 -9.22
N PHE A 27 -3.73 16.01 -8.33
CA PHE A 27 -3.39 16.54 -7.01
C PHE A 27 -3.57 15.43 -5.98
N PRO A 28 -2.58 15.15 -5.09
CA PRO A 28 -2.90 14.47 -3.84
C PRO A 28 -4.04 15.25 -3.23
N MET A 29 -5.08 14.54 -2.78
CA MET A 29 -6.28 15.07 -2.16
C MET A 29 -5.90 16.34 -1.39
N PHE A 30 -6.23 17.52 -1.94
CA PHE A 30 -5.94 18.78 -1.28
C PHE A 30 -6.77 18.74 0.00
N ALA A 31 -6.16 18.28 1.09
CA ALA A 31 -6.59 18.59 2.42
C ALA A 31 -6.78 20.10 2.39
N ILE A 32 -8.03 20.54 2.59
CA ILE A 32 -8.31 21.94 2.84
C ILE A 32 -7.34 22.31 3.96
N GLN A 33 -6.34 23.15 3.64
CA GLN A 33 -5.44 23.73 4.63
C GLN A 33 -6.31 24.51 5.61
N THR A 34 -6.78 23.82 6.64
CA THR A 34 -7.22 24.47 7.85
C THR A 34 -5.94 25.00 8.45
N LEU A 35 -5.78 26.33 8.42
CA LEU A 35 -4.77 27.04 9.18
C LEU A 35 -4.54 26.33 10.50
N ALA A 36 -3.28 25.97 10.78
CA ALA A 36 -2.75 25.47 12.04
C ALA A 36 -3.85 25.09 13.02
N ALA A 37 -4.27 23.82 12.99
CA ALA A 37 -5.07 23.27 14.07
C ALA A 37 -4.15 23.14 15.29
N ASP A 38 -3.90 24.27 15.93
CA ASP A 38 -3.66 24.28 17.36
C ASP A 38 -4.69 23.30 17.96
N PHE A 39 -4.20 22.34 18.75
CA PHE A 39 -5.01 21.57 19.69
C PHE A 39 -5.56 22.50 20.80
N GLN A 40 -6.01 23.70 20.44
CA GLN A 40 -6.87 24.50 21.26
C GLN A 40 -8.20 23.75 21.33
N VAL A 41 -8.43 23.07 22.47
CA VAL A 41 -9.45 23.41 23.47
C VAL A 41 -10.93 23.46 23.00
N ASP A 42 -11.21 23.59 21.70
CA ASP A 42 -12.50 23.71 21.04
C ASP A 42 -13.16 22.37 20.66
N SER A 43 -12.43 21.24 20.62
CA SER A 43 -13.02 19.95 20.21
C SER A 43 -13.90 19.28 21.27
N LEU A 44 -13.59 19.46 22.55
CA LEU A 44 -14.52 19.13 23.65
C LEU A 44 -15.69 20.13 23.71
N ASN A 45 -15.52 21.29 23.08
CA ASN A 45 -16.44 22.42 23.12
C ASN A 45 -17.43 22.39 21.97
N ASN A 46 -18.42 21.53 22.14
CA ASN A 46 -19.64 21.62 21.37
C ASN A 46 -20.79 22.12 22.27
N ARG A 47 -20.51 22.95 23.28
CA ARG A 47 -21.53 23.45 24.22
C ARG A 47 -22.48 24.48 23.58
N ALA A 48 -22.02 25.18 22.55
CA ALA A 48 -22.84 26.01 21.69
C ALA A 48 -23.27 25.23 20.44
N ASN A 49 -24.47 25.51 19.93
CA ASN A 49 -24.94 24.95 18.67
C ASN A 49 -24.38 25.86 17.55
N THR A 50 -23.15 25.61 17.10
CA THR A 50 -22.40 26.56 16.23
C THR A 50 -22.30 26.19 14.75
N SER A 51 -22.76 25.01 14.31
CA SER A 51 -22.60 24.58 12.91
C SER A 51 -23.69 23.63 12.42
N GLY A 52 -24.60 24.13 11.58
CA GLY A 52 -25.54 23.28 10.85
C GLY A 52 -26.54 24.06 10.01
N THR A 53 -26.55 23.80 8.70
CA THR A 53 -27.37 24.36 7.62
C THR A 53 -28.88 24.06 7.71
N GLY A 54 -29.39 23.73 8.90
CA GLY A 54 -30.80 23.62 9.24
C GLY A 54 -31.03 24.20 10.63
N ALA A 55 -31.84 25.25 10.75
CA ALA A 55 -31.99 26.00 11.99
C ALA A 55 -32.59 25.12 13.10
N ALA A 56 -31.79 24.75 14.10
CA ALA A 56 -32.30 24.23 15.35
C ALA A 56 -33.28 25.25 15.93
N THR A 57 -34.52 24.84 16.17
CA THR A 57 -35.51 25.73 16.79
C THR A 57 -35.48 25.55 18.29
N THR A 58 -35.54 26.65 19.03
CA THR A 58 -35.63 26.63 20.48
C THR A 58 -37.06 26.26 20.90
N ILE A 59 -37.20 25.20 21.69
CA ILE A 59 -38.48 24.70 22.20
C ILE A 59 -38.62 24.98 23.69
N LYS A 60 -39.80 25.44 24.11
CA LYS A 60 -40.13 25.61 25.53
C LYS A 60 -40.32 24.24 26.17
N VAL A 61 -39.74 24.02 27.34
CA VAL A 61 -39.86 22.78 28.11
C VAL A 61 -40.38 23.06 29.52
N ASP A 62 -41.37 22.27 29.95
CA ASP A 62 -42.08 22.46 31.22
C ASP A 62 -42.63 21.15 31.81
N SER A 63 -42.00 20.02 31.50
CA SER A 63 -42.39 18.71 32.04
C SER A 63 -41.19 17.79 32.28
N GLU A 64 -41.36 16.79 33.15
CA GLU A 64 -40.35 15.75 33.39
C GLU A 64 -40.09 14.86 32.17
N SER A 65 -41.04 14.77 31.24
CA SER A 65 -40.95 13.99 30.00
C SER A 65 -40.39 14.79 28.83
N ALA A 66 -39.84 15.98 29.07
CA ALA A 66 -39.23 16.77 28.02
C ALA A 66 -38.00 16.05 27.45
N THR A 67 -37.89 16.03 26.12
CA THR A 67 -36.80 15.39 25.41
C THR A 67 -36.27 16.28 24.30
N THR A 68 -35.05 16.00 23.85
CA THR A 68 -34.43 16.60 22.66
C THR A 68 -33.72 15.54 21.83
N ASN A 69 -33.17 15.92 20.68
CA ASN A 69 -32.43 15.04 19.79
C ASN A 69 -30.95 15.41 19.75
N LEU A 70 -30.09 14.43 19.53
CA LEU A 70 -28.67 14.61 19.29
C LEU A 70 -28.31 13.96 17.95
N VAL A 71 -27.74 14.75 17.05
CA VAL A 71 -27.18 14.26 15.78
C VAL A 71 -25.67 14.28 15.90
N VAL A 72 -25.03 13.15 15.61
CA VAL A 72 -23.58 13.00 15.60
C VAL A 72 -23.13 12.93 14.15
N LYS A 73 -22.29 13.88 13.73
CA LYS A 73 -21.70 13.91 12.39
C LYS A 73 -20.40 13.09 12.39
N LEU A 74 -20.34 12.13 11.49
CA LEU A 74 -19.27 11.15 11.32
C LEU A 74 -18.36 11.51 10.15
N THR A 75 -17.22 10.84 10.02
CA THR A 75 -16.26 11.09 8.91
C THR A 75 -16.35 10.04 7.81
N ALA A 76 -16.85 8.84 8.13
CA ALA A 76 -17.00 7.74 7.20
C ALA A 76 -18.12 6.78 7.66
N THR A 77 -18.52 5.86 6.76
CA THR A 77 -19.35 4.71 7.11
C THR A 77 -18.55 3.68 7.93
N GLY A 78 -19.22 2.72 8.57
CA GLY A 78 -18.61 1.72 9.46
C GLY A 78 -18.24 2.26 10.86
N GLU A 79 -18.24 3.58 11.06
CA GLU A 79 -17.99 4.20 12.36
C GLU A 79 -19.14 3.93 13.34
N THR A 80 -18.79 3.54 14.58
CA THR A 80 -19.75 3.19 15.63
C THR A 80 -19.83 4.25 16.70
N VAL A 81 -21.02 4.85 16.86
CA VAL A 81 -21.30 5.88 17.85
C VAL A 81 -21.89 5.27 19.10
N THR A 82 -21.36 5.66 20.26
CA THR A 82 -21.93 5.33 21.56
C THR A 82 -22.09 6.61 22.39
N ILE A 83 -23.25 6.77 23.02
CA ILE A 83 -23.53 7.91 23.90
C ILE A 83 -23.67 7.47 25.35
N TYR A 84 -23.12 8.26 26.27
CA TYR A 84 -23.12 7.99 27.71
C TYR A 84 -23.72 9.19 28.44
N LYS A 85 -24.63 8.95 29.38
CA LYS A 85 -25.22 10.03 30.18
C LYS A 85 -24.31 10.34 31.36
N VAL A 86 -23.79 11.56 31.42
CA VAL A 86 -22.80 12.00 32.41
C VAL A 86 -23.47 12.78 33.55
N ALA A 87 -24.48 13.57 33.22
CA ALA A 87 -25.28 14.30 34.21
C ALA A 87 -26.75 14.31 33.82
N ALA A 88 -27.62 14.42 34.82
CA ALA A 88 -29.06 14.49 34.66
C ALA A 88 -29.60 15.82 35.21
N VAL A 89 -30.81 16.18 34.77
CA VAL A 89 -31.65 17.21 35.40
C VAL A 89 -32.95 16.58 35.83
N SER A 90 -33.59 17.14 36.87
CA SER A 90 -34.92 16.73 37.32
C SER A 90 -35.88 17.90 37.20
N TYR A 91 -37.15 17.60 36.91
CA TYR A 91 -38.21 18.61 36.88
C TYR A 91 -39.07 18.49 38.13
N ASP A 92 -39.16 19.55 38.92
CA ASP A 92 -40.06 19.62 40.06
C ASP A 92 -41.45 20.07 39.58
N THR A 93 -42.40 19.15 39.62
CA THR A 93 -43.79 19.37 39.18
C THR A 93 -44.56 20.35 40.06
N VAL A 94 -44.11 20.60 41.29
CA VAL A 94 -44.73 21.54 42.23
C VAL A 94 -44.20 22.96 41.99
N THR A 95 -42.88 23.13 41.95
CA THR A 95 -42.27 24.46 41.75
C THR A 95 -42.20 24.87 40.27
N LYS A 96 -42.45 23.93 39.36
CA LYS A 96 -42.35 24.07 37.90
C LYS A 96 -40.96 24.49 37.43
N LYS A 97 -39.93 23.99 38.10
CA LYS A 97 -38.54 24.34 37.85
C LYS A 97 -37.70 23.10 37.60
N TYR A 98 -36.72 23.23 36.71
CA TYR A 98 -35.66 22.24 36.61
C TYR A 98 -34.64 22.46 37.72
N SER A 99 -34.12 21.35 38.25
CA SER A 99 -32.96 21.37 39.14
C SER A 99 -31.72 21.86 38.39
N ASP A 100 -30.73 22.33 39.13
CA ASP A 100 -29.36 22.37 38.59
C ASP A 100 -28.96 20.94 38.17
N PRO A 101 -28.15 20.79 37.10
CA PRO A 101 -27.70 19.47 36.67
C PRO A 101 -26.92 18.79 37.80
N TYR A 102 -27.02 17.47 37.91
CA TYR A 102 -26.28 16.68 38.89
C TYR A 102 -25.65 15.47 38.21
N TRP A 103 -24.46 15.07 38.68
CA TRP A 103 -23.76 13.91 38.15
C TRP A 103 -24.61 12.65 38.32
N VAL A 104 -24.61 11.78 37.32
CA VAL A 104 -25.20 10.45 37.48
C VAL A 104 -24.44 9.65 38.56
N PRO A 105 -25.06 8.66 39.21
CA PRO A 105 -24.46 7.95 40.34
C PRO A 105 -23.05 7.42 40.05
N GLU A 106 -22.80 6.92 38.84
CA GLU A 106 -21.53 6.37 38.38
C GLU A 106 -20.43 7.44 38.40
N VAL A 107 -20.72 8.63 37.85
CA VAL A 107 -19.79 9.76 37.82
C VAL A 107 -19.59 10.36 39.23
N SER A 108 -20.65 10.42 40.03
CA SER A 108 -20.54 10.89 41.42
C SER A 108 -19.70 9.93 42.27
N ASN A 109 -19.84 8.63 42.06
CA ASN A 109 -19.01 7.62 42.70
C ASN A 109 -17.56 7.83 42.23
N TRP A 110 -17.33 7.97 40.92
CA TRP A 110 -16.05 8.31 40.30
C TRP A 110 -15.33 9.46 41.02
N LEU A 111 -15.97 10.62 41.07
CA LEU A 111 -15.44 11.81 41.76
C LEU A 111 -15.02 11.56 43.22
N SER A 112 -15.74 10.70 43.94
CA SER A 112 -15.53 10.48 45.37
C SER A 112 -14.33 9.58 45.73
N THR A 113 -13.77 8.81 44.78
CA THR A 113 -12.58 7.95 45.06
C THR A 113 -11.26 8.60 44.70
N TYR A 114 -11.25 9.57 43.80
CA TYR A 114 -10.00 10.24 43.41
C TYR A 114 -9.74 11.46 44.29
N ASP A 115 -8.59 11.49 44.96
CA ASP A 115 -8.15 12.60 45.82
C ASP A 115 -7.98 13.92 45.05
N THR A 116 -7.83 13.86 43.72
CA THR A 116 -7.87 15.04 42.83
C THR A 116 -9.22 15.74 42.92
N TYR A 117 -10.33 15.00 42.98
CA TYR A 117 -11.69 15.53 42.96
C TYR A 117 -12.40 15.51 44.30
N SER A 118 -11.87 14.78 45.28
CA SER A 118 -12.45 14.61 46.61
C SER A 118 -11.42 14.77 47.73
N THR A 119 -11.89 14.84 48.98
CA THR A 119 -11.05 14.82 50.17
C THR A 119 -11.73 13.92 51.20
N ASN A 120 -11.09 12.78 51.52
CA ASN A 120 -11.68 11.73 52.37
C ASN A 120 -13.09 11.31 51.89
N GLY A 121 -13.27 11.10 50.59
CA GLY A 121 -14.56 10.71 50.01
C GLY A 121 -15.57 11.84 49.81
N THR A 122 -15.29 13.06 50.28
CA THR A 122 -16.16 14.22 50.07
C THR A 122 -15.73 14.98 48.82
N ILE A 123 -16.60 15.06 47.81
CA ILE A 123 -16.31 15.76 46.54
C ILE A 123 -16.06 17.26 46.81
N LYS A 124 -14.96 17.79 46.27
CA LYS A 124 -14.59 19.21 46.39
C LYS A 124 -15.65 20.08 45.71
N THR A 125 -15.90 21.27 46.26
CA THR A 125 -16.97 22.19 45.79
C THR A 125 -16.93 22.46 44.28
N ALA A 126 -15.74 22.55 43.69
CA ALA A 126 -15.55 22.78 42.25
C ALA A 126 -16.20 21.68 41.37
N TYR A 127 -16.22 20.44 41.86
CA TYR A 127 -16.73 19.26 41.13
C TYR A 127 -18.05 18.74 41.70
N ALA A 128 -18.55 19.31 42.81
CA ALA A 128 -19.77 18.85 43.47
C ALA A 128 -21.04 18.98 42.59
N ASN A 129 -21.01 19.84 41.57
CA ASN A 129 -22.10 20.01 40.62
C ASN A 129 -21.54 20.33 39.22
N PRO A 130 -22.07 19.74 38.12
CA PRO A 130 -21.68 20.07 36.75
C PRO A 130 -21.71 21.58 36.44
N LYS A 131 -22.65 22.33 37.04
CA LYS A 131 -22.77 23.78 36.88
C LYS A 131 -21.55 24.54 37.41
N ASN A 132 -20.93 24.05 38.49
CA ASN A 132 -19.74 24.65 39.09
C ASN A 132 -18.54 24.50 38.15
N LEU A 133 -18.39 23.32 37.55
CA LEU A 133 -17.41 23.06 36.51
C LEU A 133 -17.67 23.91 35.25
N SER A 134 -18.95 24.09 34.90
CA SER A 134 -19.35 24.89 33.74
C SER A 134 -19.06 26.40 33.88
N SER A 135 -18.67 26.82 35.09
CA SER A 135 -18.25 28.18 35.44
C SER A 135 -16.72 28.30 35.61
N ALA A 136 -15.98 27.20 35.46
CA ALA A 136 -14.52 27.15 35.51
C ALA A 136 -13.90 27.60 34.17
N SER A 137 -12.56 27.72 34.11
CA SER A 137 -11.87 28.02 32.86
C SER A 137 -12.09 26.90 31.84
N GLN A 138 -11.97 27.26 30.57
CA GLN A 138 -12.13 26.33 29.46
C GLN A 138 -11.17 25.12 29.58
N SER A 139 -9.91 25.36 29.96
CA SER A 139 -8.91 24.32 30.24
C SER A 139 -9.33 23.38 31.37
N THR A 140 -9.86 23.92 32.47
CA THR A 140 -10.23 23.14 33.67
C THR A 140 -11.32 22.10 33.38
N TRP A 141 -12.32 22.45 32.58
CA TRP A 141 -13.41 21.52 32.29
C TRP A 141 -13.05 20.53 31.17
N THR A 142 -12.25 20.96 30.20
CA THR A 142 -11.69 20.07 29.16
C THR A 142 -10.88 18.94 29.81
N GLU A 143 -10.00 19.30 30.73
CA GLU A 143 -9.21 18.34 31.50
C GLU A 143 -10.11 17.42 32.33
N PHE A 144 -11.11 17.96 33.01
CA PHE A 144 -12.07 17.15 33.77
C PHE A 144 -12.73 16.06 32.92
N TYR A 145 -13.29 16.41 31.75
CA TYR A 145 -13.92 15.40 30.90
C TYR A 145 -12.92 14.47 30.24
N LYS A 146 -11.69 14.93 29.98
CA LYS A 146 -10.62 14.04 29.54
C LYS A 146 -10.37 12.95 30.59
N TYR A 147 -10.16 13.30 31.85
CA TYR A 147 -10.00 12.31 32.92
C TYR A 147 -11.22 11.44 33.15
N LEU A 148 -12.42 12.00 32.96
CA LEU A 148 -13.65 11.24 33.09
C LEU A 148 -13.82 10.20 31.96
N LEU A 149 -13.42 10.54 30.73
CA LEU A 149 -13.72 9.73 29.55
C LEU A 149 -12.55 8.84 29.10
N TYR A 150 -11.33 9.14 29.56
CA TYR A 150 -10.12 8.37 29.28
C TYR A 150 -9.59 7.70 30.55
N ASN A 151 -9.54 6.37 30.56
CA ASN A 151 -8.95 5.59 31.63
C ASN A 151 -7.41 5.65 31.60
N ARG A 152 -6.78 5.73 32.79
CA ARG A 152 -5.32 5.72 32.98
C ARG A 152 -4.73 4.31 33.12
N ASP A 153 -5.53 3.30 33.51
CA ASP A 153 -5.01 2.01 34.00
C ASP A 153 -5.24 0.78 33.07
N SER A 154 -5.93 0.91 31.92
CA SER A 154 -6.23 -0.24 31.05
C SER A 154 -5.34 -0.34 29.81
N ARG A 155 -4.82 -1.55 29.53
CA ARG A 155 -4.02 -1.93 28.34
C ARG A 155 -4.85 -2.14 27.05
N GLU A 156 -6.09 -1.65 27.00
CA GLU A 156 -7.06 -1.85 25.92
C GLU A 156 -7.62 -0.49 25.45
N PRO A 157 -8.08 -0.37 24.19
CA PRO A 157 -8.54 0.90 23.62
C PRO A 157 -9.83 1.40 24.27
N LEU A 158 -9.75 2.58 24.91
CA LEU A 158 -10.85 3.52 25.16
C LEU A 158 -12.12 2.90 25.79
N ASN A 159 -12.05 2.51 27.07
CA ASN A 159 -13.23 2.21 27.88
C ASN A 159 -13.66 3.44 28.69
N VAL A 160 -14.90 3.88 28.49
CA VAL A 160 -15.55 4.95 29.26
C VAL A 160 -15.71 4.49 30.71
N ILE A 161 -15.00 5.19 31.61
CA ILE A 161 -14.93 4.99 33.07
C ILE A 161 -14.63 3.53 33.48
N GLU A 162 -13.40 3.23 33.88
CA GLU A 162 -13.17 2.17 34.88
C GLU A 162 -13.00 2.85 36.24
N TYR A 163 -13.82 2.45 37.22
CA TYR A 163 -13.74 2.97 38.57
C TYR A 163 -13.23 1.90 39.52
N GLY A 164 -12.06 2.13 40.14
CA GLY A 164 -11.53 1.27 41.19
C GLY A 164 -11.15 -0.11 40.68
N SER A 165 -9.86 -0.41 40.63
CA SER A 165 -9.36 -1.72 40.24
C SER A 165 -9.76 -2.82 41.24
N SER A 166 -10.95 -3.37 41.06
CA SER A 166 -11.24 -4.78 41.32
C SER A 166 -11.88 -5.37 40.06
N SER A 167 -11.11 -6.16 39.34
CA SER A 167 -11.63 -7.10 38.37
C SER A 167 -12.02 -8.40 39.07
N GLU A 168 -13.12 -9.01 38.63
CA GLU A 168 -13.47 -10.37 39.00
C GLU A 168 -13.59 -11.20 37.72
N GLU A 169 -12.96 -12.36 37.68
CA GLU A 169 -13.20 -13.29 36.58
C GLU A 169 -14.52 -14.02 36.81
N ILE A 170 -15.44 -13.83 35.87
CA ILE A 170 -16.70 -14.57 35.81
C ILE A 170 -16.71 -15.27 34.46
N ASP A 171 -16.75 -16.61 34.48
CA ASP A 171 -16.82 -17.47 33.29
C ASP A 171 -15.70 -17.25 32.25
N GLY A 172 -14.48 -16.91 32.71
CA GLY A 172 -13.31 -16.70 31.83
C GLY A 172 -13.26 -15.32 31.16
N ASN A 173 -14.17 -14.41 31.53
CA ASN A 173 -14.12 -13.00 31.16
C ASN A 173 -13.80 -12.14 32.38
N THR A 174 -12.90 -11.17 32.21
CA THR A 174 -12.61 -10.14 33.21
C THR A 174 -13.78 -9.16 33.29
N VAL A 175 -14.53 -9.20 34.40
CA VAL A 175 -15.62 -8.26 34.69
C VAL A 175 -15.07 -7.13 35.57
N TYR A 176 -15.20 -5.90 35.11
CA TYR A 176 -14.78 -4.69 35.82
C TYR A 176 -16.01 -4.03 36.47
N THR A 177 -15.96 -3.70 37.76
CA THR A 177 -17.04 -2.95 38.44
C THR A 177 -16.92 -1.44 38.20
N GLY A 178 -18.03 -0.75 37.90
CA GLY A 178 -18.09 0.73 37.88
C GLY A 178 -17.94 1.42 36.52
N LYS A 179 -18.43 0.81 35.43
CA LYS A 179 -18.49 1.42 34.09
C LYS A 179 -19.71 2.34 33.93
N LEU A 180 -19.53 3.42 33.16
CA LEU A 180 -20.69 4.14 32.62
C LEU A 180 -21.29 3.27 31.52
N ASP A 181 -22.53 2.84 31.71
CA ASP A 181 -23.22 2.08 30.67
C ASP A 181 -23.65 3.00 29.52
N PRO A 182 -23.63 2.50 28.27
CA PRO A 182 -24.24 3.20 27.15
C PRO A 182 -25.69 3.59 27.48
N TYR A 183 -26.02 4.88 27.31
CA TYR A 183 -27.37 5.36 27.56
C TYR A 183 -28.39 4.77 26.58
N ARG A 184 -27.91 4.41 25.38
CA ARG A 184 -28.61 3.69 24.33
C ARG A 184 -27.66 2.68 23.71
N ASP A 185 -28.21 1.71 22.98
CA ASP A 185 -27.43 0.81 22.14
C ASP A 185 -26.52 1.62 21.19
N SER A 186 -25.28 1.15 21.02
CA SER A 186 -24.36 1.72 20.05
C SER A 186 -24.92 1.61 18.64
N VAL A 187 -24.64 2.59 17.80
CA VAL A 187 -25.12 2.65 16.42
C VAL A 187 -23.94 2.70 15.47
N THR A 188 -23.79 1.68 14.63
CA THR A 188 -22.81 1.65 13.53
C THR A 188 -23.44 2.24 12.28
N LEU A 189 -22.78 3.21 11.66
CA LEU A 189 -23.23 3.77 10.39
C LEU A 189 -23.03 2.74 9.28
N ALA A 190 -24.10 2.41 8.54
CA ALA A 190 -24.03 1.42 7.47
C ALA A 190 -23.20 1.91 6.27
N ASP A 191 -22.60 0.99 5.53
CA ASP A 191 -21.77 1.27 4.34
C ASP A 191 -22.56 1.93 3.20
N ASP A 192 -23.88 1.78 3.16
CA ASP A 192 -24.79 2.35 2.16
C ASP A 192 -25.53 3.61 2.63
N ALA A 193 -25.12 4.22 3.75
CA ALA A 193 -25.78 5.39 4.31
C ALA A 193 -25.73 6.61 3.37
N GLU A 194 -26.88 7.26 3.15
CA GLU A 194 -26.99 8.47 2.31
C GLU A 194 -26.36 9.72 2.95
N THR A 195 -26.22 9.73 4.28
CA THR A 195 -25.61 10.82 5.06
C THR A 195 -24.66 10.27 6.12
N LEU A 196 -23.62 11.04 6.44
CA LEU A 196 -22.67 10.74 7.53
C LEU A 196 -23.20 11.22 8.89
N GLU A 197 -24.47 10.92 9.21
CA GLU A 197 -25.13 11.39 10.43
C GLU A 197 -25.82 10.24 11.18
N VAL A 198 -25.54 10.14 12.48
CA VAL A 198 -26.24 9.23 13.41
C VAL A 198 -27.13 10.06 14.34
N SER A 199 -28.42 9.76 14.36
CA SER A 199 -29.40 10.50 15.15
C SER A 199 -29.90 9.70 16.36
N PHE A 200 -29.70 10.26 17.56
CA PHE A 200 -30.30 9.80 18.79
C PHE A 200 -31.52 10.66 19.13
N ASN A 201 -32.71 10.09 18.95
CA ASN A 201 -33.97 10.80 19.14
C ASN A 201 -34.54 10.58 20.54
N ASN A 202 -35.33 11.56 21.02
CA ASN A 202 -36.04 11.50 22.30
C ASN A 202 -35.11 11.23 23.50
N LEU A 203 -34.00 11.95 23.56
CA LEU A 203 -33.08 11.92 24.69
C LEU A 203 -33.64 12.72 25.87
N GLU A 204 -33.54 12.16 27.07
CA GLU A 204 -33.81 12.89 28.29
C GLU A 204 -32.84 14.07 28.42
N LEU A 205 -33.28 15.13 29.07
CA LEU A 205 -32.45 16.30 29.29
C LEU A 205 -31.29 15.96 30.25
N GLY A 206 -30.09 16.43 29.93
CA GLY A 206 -28.88 16.07 30.67
C GLY A 206 -27.60 16.46 29.94
N ILE A 207 -26.48 15.96 30.41
CA ILE A 207 -25.18 16.11 29.75
C ILE A 207 -24.74 14.73 29.27
N TYR A 208 -24.32 14.64 28.01
CA TYR A 208 -23.95 13.39 27.35
C TYR A 208 -22.53 13.45 26.83
N ALA A 209 -21.77 12.37 27.01
CA ALA A 209 -20.52 12.13 26.30
C ALA A 209 -20.80 11.31 25.04
N VAL A 210 -20.20 11.71 23.92
CA VAL A 210 -20.29 11.07 22.62
C VAL A 210 -18.92 10.48 22.31
N MET A 211 -18.90 9.17 22.09
CA MET A 211 -17.72 8.41 21.73
C MET A 211 -17.93 7.80 20.35
N VAL A 212 -16.89 7.84 19.53
CA VAL A 212 -16.88 7.14 18.25
C VAL A 212 -15.74 6.17 18.22
N LYS A 213 -16.08 4.92 17.94
CA LYS A 213 -15.13 3.86 17.66
C LYS A 213 -15.08 3.67 16.15
N ALA A 214 -13.88 3.71 15.62
CA ALA A 214 -13.57 3.29 14.27
C ALA A 214 -12.39 2.32 14.34
N ASP A 215 -12.26 1.49 13.31
CA ASP A 215 -11.16 0.53 13.23
C ASP A 215 -9.83 1.29 13.06
N ALA A 216 -9.76 2.16 12.06
CA ALA A 216 -8.53 2.83 11.63
C ALA A 216 -8.28 4.22 12.24
N LYS A 217 -9.26 4.82 12.94
CA LYS A 217 -9.21 6.23 13.37
C LYS A 217 -9.41 6.42 14.87
N ARG A 218 -8.77 7.46 15.39
CA ARG A 218 -8.98 7.94 16.77
C ARG A 218 -9.78 9.22 16.77
N PHE A 219 -10.91 9.18 17.46
CA PHE A 219 -11.75 10.35 17.69
C PHE A 219 -11.53 10.93 19.07
N THR A 220 -11.49 12.25 19.15
CA THR A 220 -11.61 12.95 20.44
C THR A 220 -13.08 12.87 20.90
N PRO A 221 -13.38 12.39 22.11
CA PRO A 221 -14.69 12.42 22.72
C PRO A 221 -15.27 13.83 22.76
N VAL A 222 -16.58 13.92 22.63
CA VAL A 222 -17.31 15.20 22.69
C VAL A 222 -18.30 15.16 23.83
N VAL A 223 -18.39 16.22 24.63
CA VAL A 223 -19.42 16.36 25.66
C VAL A 223 -20.45 17.39 25.22
N LYS A 224 -21.73 16.99 25.27
CA LYS A 224 -22.88 17.80 24.89
C LYS A 224 -23.80 18.09 26.06
N ASP A 225 -24.01 19.37 26.30
CA ASP A 225 -24.90 19.92 27.32
C ASP A 225 -26.30 20.15 26.74
N LEU A 226 -27.19 19.18 26.95
CA LEU A 226 -28.60 19.19 26.53
C LEU A 226 -29.50 19.72 27.67
N THR A 227 -28.95 20.46 28.65
CA THR A 227 -29.71 20.95 29.80
C THR A 227 -30.55 22.20 29.45
N PRO A 228 -31.73 22.38 30.11
CA PRO A 228 -32.57 23.55 29.88
C PRO A 228 -31.93 24.86 30.29
N ARG A 229 -32.06 25.87 29.41
CA ARG A 229 -31.62 27.24 29.65
C ARG A 229 -32.80 28.12 30.01
N VAL A 230 -32.64 28.95 31.03
CA VAL A 230 -33.65 29.94 31.43
C VAL A 230 -33.56 31.15 30.51
N ASN A 231 -34.67 31.55 29.91
CA ASN A 231 -34.73 32.75 29.07
C ASN A 231 -35.84 33.71 29.53
N GLY A 232 -35.47 34.99 29.68
CA GLY A 232 -36.39 36.08 30.00
C GLY A 232 -36.79 36.21 31.48
N PRO A 233 -37.49 37.31 31.84
CA PRO A 233 -37.85 37.65 33.23
C PRO A 233 -38.90 36.72 33.86
N GLU A 234 -39.63 35.96 33.05
CA GLU A 234 -40.60 34.96 33.52
C GLU A 234 -39.97 33.64 33.96
N GLY A 235 -38.66 33.43 33.69
CA GLY A 235 -37.95 32.24 34.12
C GLY A 235 -38.34 30.95 33.38
N ASN A 236 -38.87 31.06 32.15
CA ASN A 236 -39.24 29.89 31.33
C ASN A 236 -37.97 29.14 30.87
N TYR A 237 -38.07 27.81 30.79
CA TYR A 237 -36.99 26.93 30.38
C TYR A 237 -37.09 26.52 28.91
N TYR A 238 -35.95 26.47 28.24
CA TYR A 238 -35.86 26.17 26.82
C TYR A 238 -34.68 25.25 26.51
N VAL A 239 -34.82 24.42 25.48
CA VAL A 239 -33.74 23.63 24.88
C VAL A 239 -33.81 23.76 23.37
N ASP A 240 -32.73 23.43 22.68
CA ASP A 240 -32.80 23.28 21.23
C ASP A 240 -33.54 21.98 20.89
N SER A 241 -34.27 21.99 19.78
CA SER A 241 -34.95 20.79 19.25
C SER A 241 -33.98 19.71 18.77
N VAL A 242 -32.75 20.10 18.42
CA VAL A 242 -31.67 19.20 18.05
C VAL A 242 -30.32 19.84 18.37
N TYR A 243 -29.41 19.03 18.91
CA TYR A 243 -28.01 19.36 19.14
C TYR A 243 -27.14 18.59 18.14
N PHE A 244 -26.06 19.21 17.63
CA PHE A 244 -25.13 18.56 16.71
C PHE A 244 -23.77 18.33 17.35
N ALA A 245 -23.32 17.08 17.45
CA ALA A 245 -21.95 16.74 17.82
C ALA A 245 -21.10 16.53 16.56
N GLU A 246 -20.06 17.35 16.43
CA GLU A 246 -18.99 17.23 15.43
C GLU A 246 -17.74 16.75 16.15
N LEU A 247 -17.11 15.71 15.64
CA LEU A 247 -15.92 15.10 16.21
C LEU A 247 -14.69 15.52 15.40
N LYS A 248 -13.53 15.56 16.07
CA LYS A 248 -12.23 15.68 15.39
C LYS A 248 -11.52 14.32 15.46
N ALA A 249 -11.04 13.84 14.32
CA ALA A 249 -10.17 12.68 14.23
C ALA A 249 -8.71 13.10 14.18
N ALA A 250 -7.81 12.26 14.70
CA ALA A 250 -6.41 12.31 14.29
C ALA A 250 -6.14 11.17 13.32
N ASP A 251 -5.88 11.56 12.09
CA ASP A 251 -5.64 10.65 10.98
C ASP A 251 -4.13 10.57 10.76
N ALA A 252 -3.57 9.35 10.81
CA ALA A 252 -2.35 9.05 10.09
C ALA A 252 -2.72 8.76 8.62
N THR A 253 -1.78 8.87 7.69
CA THR A 253 -1.92 8.28 6.36
C THR A 253 -0.79 7.30 6.12
N ILE A 254 -1.02 6.35 5.23
CA ILE A 254 -0.03 5.38 4.77
C ILE A 254 -0.13 5.30 3.25
N ASP A 255 1.01 5.30 2.58
CA ASP A 255 1.15 5.13 1.13
C ASP A 255 2.29 4.15 0.89
N LYS A 256 1.95 2.95 0.41
CA LYS A 256 2.90 1.89 0.12
C LYS A 256 3.16 1.81 -1.38
N LYS A 257 4.41 1.58 -1.76
CA LYS A 257 4.82 1.44 -3.16
C LYS A 257 5.66 0.18 -3.36
N ILE A 258 5.50 -0.44 -4.53
CA ILE A 258 6.39 -1.44 -5.12
C ILE A 258 7.03 -0.82 -6.36
N ASN A 259 8.36 -0.75 -6.41
CA ASN A 259 9.11 -0.06 -7.48
C ASN A 259 8.56 1.35 -7.79
N GLY A 260 8.14 2.09 -6.75
CA GLY A 260 7.54 3.42 -6.87
C GLY A 260 6.08 3.46 -7.35
N LYS A 261 5.40 2.33 -7.52
CA LYS A 261 4.02 2.20 -8.02
C LYS A 261 3.11 1.47 -7.02
N GLN A 262 1.79 1.52 -7.21
CA GLN A 262 0.82 0.76 -6.40
C GLN A 262 0.70 -0.71 -6.85
N ALA A 263 1.07 -1.00 -8.10
CA ALA A 263 1.24 -2.34 -8.63
C ALA A 263 2.35 -2.33 -9.68
N ASP A 264 3.06 -3.46 -9.83
CA ASP A 264 4.04 -3.60 -10.90
C ASP A 264 4.05 -5.01 -11.50
N ALA A 265 4.54 -5.12 -12.73
CA ALA A 265 4.86 -6.40 -13.35
C ALA A 265 6.18 -6.92 -12.74
N VAL A 266 6.20 -8.19 -12.32
CA VAL A 266 7.36 -8.78 -11.64
C VAL A 266 7.71 -10.17 -12.19
N ARG A 267 8.99 -10.49 -12.22
CA ARG A 267 9.51 -11.82 -12.60
C ARG A 267 10.16 -12.53 -11.42
N ILE A 268 10.17 -13.86 -11.46
CA ILE A 268 10.88 -14.66 -10.45
C ILE A 268 12.37 -14.25 -10.41
N GLY A 269 12.91 -14.11 -9.21
CA GLY A 269 14.29 -13.70 -8.96
C GLY A 269 14.56 -12.20 -9.08
N GLU A 270 13.58 -11.40 -9.50
CA GLU A 270 13.70 -9.94 -9.49
C GLU A 270 13.81 -9.41 -8.07
N ILE A 271 14.63 -8.39 -7.88
CA ILE A 271 14.69 -7.61 -6.65
C ILE A 271 13.77 -6.40 -6.82
N VAL A 272 12.76 -6.31 -5.97
CA VAL A 272 11.79 -5.21 -5.95
C VAL A 272 12.02 -4.31 -4.74
N ASP A 273 11.74 -3.02 -4.92
CA ASP A 273 11.80 -2.01 -3.87
C ASP A 273 10.42 -1.81 -3.24
N PHE A 274 10.35 -1.87 -1.91
CA PHE A 274 9.15 -1.52 -1.15
C PHE A 274 9.40 -0.26 -0.32
N ASP A 275 8.54 0.73 -0.49
CA ASP A 275 8.54 1.98 0.28
C ASP A 275 7.21 2.15 1.00
N ILE A 276 7.25 2.55 2.28
CA ILE A 276 6.06 2.81 3.10
C ILE A 276 6.18 4.22 3.66
N ASP A 277 5.47 5.17 3.05
CA ASP A 277 5.41 6.56 3.48
C ASP A 277 4.23 6.77 4.44
N ILE A 278 4.51 7.32 5.62
CA ILE A 278 3.51 7.55 6.67
C ILE A 278 3.51 9.02 7.06
N THR A 279 2.32 9.62 7.08
CA THR A 279 2.12 10.90 7.78
C THR A 279 1.69 10.63 9.21
N LEU A 280 2.25 11.38 10.14
CA LEU A 280 2.01 11.16 11.56
C LEU A 280 0.66 11.73 11.98
N PRO A 281 -0.10 11.06 12.86
CA PRO A 281 -1.31 11.64 13.38
C PRO A 281 -0.97 12.84 14.26
N THR A 282 -1.77 13.90 14.13
CA THR A 282 -1.55 15.16 14.84
C THR A 282 -1.80 15.07 16.36
N LEU A 283 -2.30 13.93 16.87
CA LEU A 283 -2.72 13.71 18.27
C LEU A 283 -1.58 13.72 19.32
N TYR A 284 -0.35 14.01 18.91
CA TYR A 284 0.84 13.87 19.76
C TYR A 284 1.43 15.19 20.23
N SER A 285 0.60 16.11 20.72
CA SER A 285 1.05 17.30 21.47
C SER A 285 1.83 16.93 22.75
N ASP A 286 2.53 17.89 23.36
CA ASP A 286 3.26 17.68 24.62
C ASP A 286 2.32 17.48 25.80
N ARG A 287 1.94 16.22 25.97
CA ARG A 287 1.18 15.73 27.11
C ARG A 287 2.10 15.31 28.23
N VAL A 288 1.59 15.42 29.45
CA VAL A 288 2.19 14.75 30.61
C VAL A 288 2.24 13.25 30.31
N THR A 289 3.45 12.78 30.04
CA THR A 289 3.78 11.46 29.49
C THR A 289 3.90 10.40 30.57
N TYR A 290 4.22 10.82 31.80
CA TYR A 290 4.26 9.92 32.95
C TYR A 290 3.57 10.48 34.18
N THR A 291 2.81 9.59 34.81
CA THR A 291 2.29 9.73 36.18
C THR A 291 2.36 8.33 36.83
N ARG A 292 2.41 8.19 38.15
CA ARG A 292 2.48 6.87 38.86
C ARG A 292 1.34 5.89 38.53
N ALA A 293 0.26 6.38 37.91
CA ALA A 293 -0.88 5.58 37.46
C ALA A 293 -0.98 5.50 35.92
N MET A 294 0.07 5.87 35.17
CA MET A 294 0.13 5.72 33.72
C MET A 294 1.37 4.92 33.37
N ASP A 295 1.19 3.65 33.03
CA ASP A 295 2.20 2.81 32.39
C ASP A 295 1.97 2.81 30.86
N GLN A 296 1.80 4.00 30.27
CA GLN A 296 1.49 4.14 28.84
C GLN A 296 2.53 5.01 28.14
N VAL A 297 3.48 4.33 27.48
CA VAL A 297 4.29 4.94 26.42
C VAL A 297 3.40 5.08 25.18
N TYR A 298 3.55 6.19 24.44
CA TYR A 298 2.95 6.33 23.10
C TYR A 298 3.29 5.09 22.26
N SER A 299 2.30 4.26 21.94
CA SER A 299 2.51 3.10 21.07
C SER A 299 2.25 3.50 19.63
N MET A 300 3.30 3.47 18.81
CA MET A 300 3.20 3.56 17.35
C MET A 300 4.09 2.50 16.75
N TYR A 301 3.56 1.73 15.80
CA TYR A 301 4.36 0.76 15.07
C TYR A 301 3.79 0.50 13.68
N ILE A 302 4.67 0.13 12.75
CA ILE A 302 4.32 -0.36 11.42
C ILE A 302 4.37 -1.88 11.48
N GLU A 303 3.31 -2.54 11.03
CA GLU A 303 3.33 -3.96 10.70
C GLU A 303 3.36 -4.12 9.19
N ASP A 304 4.09 -5.13 8.71
CA ASP A 304 4.13 -5.45 7.30
C ASP A 304 3.95 -6.95 7.10
N TYR A 305 3.01 -7.33 6.23
CA TYR A 305 2.69 -8.70 5.85
C TYR A 305 2.94 -8.89 4.35
N MET A 306 4.01 -9.63 4.07
CA MET A 306 4.46 -9.94 2.72
C MET A 306 4.05 -11.38 2.37
N SER A 307 3.33 -11.56 1.25
CA SER A 307 2.92 -12.88 0.77
C SER A 307 4.14 -13.77 0.44
N PRO A 308 3.96 -15.11 0.37
CA PRO A 308 5.04 -16.04 -0.01
C PRO A 308 5.72 -15.73 -1.34
N SER A 309 5.06 -14.96 -2.22
CA SER A 309 5.58 -14.52 -3.51
C SER A 309 6.80 -13.62 -3.40
N PHE A 310 7.13 -13.14 -2.20
CA PHE A 310 8.30 -12.30 -1.93
C PHE A 310 9.04 -12.79 -0.68
N THR A 311 10.34 -12.56 -0.64
CA THR A 311 11.19 -12.76 0.54
C THR A 311 12.11 -11.56 0.69
N ILE A 312 12.47 -11.18 1.92
CA ILE A 312 13.41 -10.07 2.16
C ILE A 312 14.73 -10.35 1.43
N TYR A 313 15.29 -9.31 0.82
CA TYR A 313 16.59 -9.34 0.17
C TYR A 313 17.68 -8.93 1.15
N ASP A 314 18.79 -9.68 1.18
CA ASP A 314 20.01 -9.31 1.90
C ASP A 314 20.71 -8.15 1.16
N ALA A 315 20.27 -6.94 1.47
CA ALA A 315 20.72 -5.71 0.84
C ALA A 315 22.13 -5.32 1.30
N ASN A 316 22.51 -5.72 2.51
CA ASN A 316 23.81 -5.40 3.10
C ASN A 316 24.91 -6.43 2.71
N ASN A 317 24.51 -7.57 2.12
CA ASN A 317 25.36 -8.65 1.64
C ASN A 317 26.21 -9.32 2.74
N ASP A 318 25.63 -9.51 3.93
CA ASP A 318 26.26 -10.19 5.07
C ASP A 318 25.91 -11.69 5.18
N GLY A 319 25.05 -12.17 4.28
CA GLY A 319 24.62 -13.56 4.17
C GLY A 319 23.32 -13.88 4.93
N GLU A 320 22.71 -12.91 5.61
CA GLU A 320 21.46 -13.07 6.35
C GLU A 320 20.48 -11.94 5.96
N ALA A 321 19.36 -12.31 5.31
CA ALA A 321 18.27 -11.37 5.03
C ALA A 321 17.42 -11.13 6.29
N ASP A 322 17.59 -9.98 6.95
CA ASP A 322 16.96 -9.69 8.25
C ASP A 322 16.64 -8.20 8.49
N GLU A 323 16.38 -7.83 9.75
CA GLU A 323 16.07 -6.45 10.14
C GLU A 323 17.14 -5.40 9.74
N ARG A 324 18.38 -5.82 9.47
CA ARG A 324 19.49 -4.94 9.08
C ARG A 324 19.39 -4.48 7.62
N ASP A 325 18.54 -5.11 6.81
CA ASP A 325 18.28 -4.77 5.41
C ASP A 325 17.17 -3.72 5.22
N ILE A 326 16.62 -3.22 6.32
CA ILE A 326 15.54 -2.22 6.32
C ILE A 326 16.12 -0.84 6.58
N SER A 327 15.66 0.15 5.81
CA SER A 327 16.02 1.57 5.92
C SER A 327 14.82 2.44 6.30
N PHE A 328 15.10 3.60 6.93
CA PHE A 328 14.10 4.41 7.62
C PHE A 328 14.55 5.86 7.58
N THR A 329 13.66 6.74 7.15
CA THR A 329 13.93 8.17 7.08
C THR A 329 12.73 8.97 7.58
N THR A 330 12.98 10.21 8.02
CA THR A 330 11.94 11.15 8.45
C THR A 330 11.75 12.30 7.45
N THR A 331 12.24 12.12 6.23
CA THR A 331 12.20 13.12 5.15
C THR A 331 11.22 12.77 4.03
N GLY A 332 10.58 11.61 4.09
CA GLY A 332 9.82 11.04 2.99
C GLY A 332 10.70 10.39 1.91
N SER A 333 10.09 9.54 1.11
CA SER A 333 10.69 9.02 -0.13
C SER A 333 10.81 10.16 -1.16
N MET A 334 12.02 10.60 -1.50
CA MET A 334 12.23 11.45 -2.70
C MET A 334 12.93 10.64 -3.77
N ALA A 335 12.55 10.80 -5.04
CA ALA A 335 13.23 10.18 -6.17
C ALA A 335 14.74 10.53 -6.14
N GLY A 336 15.60 9.51 -6.10
CA GLY A 336 17.06 9.68 -5.95
C GLY A 336 17.56 9.92 -4.52
N SER A 337 16.68 9.85 -3.51
CA SER A 337 17.13 9.73 -2.11
C SER A 337 17.83 8.38 -1.96
N VAL A 338 19.05 8.41 -1.45
CA VAL A 338 19.76 7.18 -1.11
C VAL A 338 19.09 6.60 0.12
N ALA A 339 18.79 5.30 0.11
CA ALA A 339 18.45 4.57 1.33
C ALA A 339 19.58 4.77 2.34
N GLU A 340 19.40 5.68 3.29
CA GLU A 340 20.45 6.00 4.26
C GLU A 340 20.57 4.84 5.26
N PRO A 341 21.78 4.35 5.55
CA PRO A 341 21.98 3.34 6.56
C PRO A 341 21.52 3.85 7.93
N PHE A 342 20.76 3.01 8.63
CA PHE A 342 20.12 3.28 9.92
C PHE A 342 21.04 3.92 10.98
N PRO A 343 20.70 5.09 11.54
CA PRO A 343 21.24 5.54 12.82
C PRO A 343 20.47 4.87 13.97
N THR A 344 20.95 3.72 14.45
CA THR A 344 20.51 3.13 15.73
C THR A 344 21.07 3.87 16.95
N THR A 345 21.77 4.97 16.72
CA THR A 345 22.29 5.84 17.77
C THR A 345 21.13 6.35 18.60
N ASN A 346 21.26 6.23 19.92
CA ASN A 346 20.26 6.79 20.82
C ASN A 346 20.18 8.30 20.61
N PHE A 347 18.95 8.79 20.52
CA PHE A 347 18.62 10.20 20.57
C PHE A 347 18.14 10.53 21.96
N ASP A 348 18.67 11.63 22.49
CA ASP A 348 18.19 12.20 23.72
C ASP A 348 16.88 12.94 23.44
N TYR A 349 15.85 12.63 24.21
CA TYR A 349 14.55 13.31 24.19
C TYR A 349 14.05 13.48 25.62
N TYR A 350 12.95 14.20 25.77
CA TYR A 350 12.38 14.49 27.09
C TYR A 350 10.94 13.99 27.20
N GLU A 351 10.66 13.27 28.28
CA GLU A 351 9.30 12.96 28.71
C GLU A 351 8.87 13.91 29.82
N ILE A 352 7.64 14.38 29.74
CA ILE A 352 7.04 15.28 30.72
C ILE A 352 6.39 14.46 31.81
N ALA A 353 6.86 14.61 33.04
CA ALA A 353 6.38 13.84 34.18
C ALA A 353 5.83 14.75 35.28
N ASP A 354 4.79 14.29 35.98
CA ASP A 354 4.24 15.00 37.13
C ASP A 354 5.02 14.76 38.44
N SER A 355 4.52 15.33 39.53
CA SER A 355 5.10 15.20 40.87
C SER A 355 5.17 13.77 41.41
N THR A 356 4.44 12.83 40.79
CA THR A 356 4.33 11.44 41.24
C THR A 356 5.40 10.52 40.63
N TYR A 357 6.13 10.96 39.60
CA TYR A 357 7.24 10.19 39.01
C TYR A 357 8.30 9.80 40.05
N ASP A 358 8.69 8.52 40.05
CA ASP A 358 9.76 8.04 40.91
C ASP A 358 11.12 8.45 40.34
N ARG A 359 11.66 9.54 40.86
CA ARG A 359 12.98 10.08 40.48
C ARG A 359 14.11 9.48 41.30
N SER A 360 13.87 8.41 42.06
CA SER A 360 14.92 7.78 42.85
C SER A 360 16.02 7.25 41.92
N GLY A 361 17.24 7.77 42.09
CA GLY A 361 18.38 7.44 41.23
C GLY A 361 18.62 8.39 40.07
N LEU A 362 17.78 9.40 39.86
CA LEU A 362 18.00 10.47 38.88
C LEU A 362 18.66 11.70 39.51
N THR A 363 19.52 12.37 38.74
CA THR A 363 20.22 13.58 39.15
C THR A 363 19.52 14.83 38.59
N ALA A 364 19.20 15.78 39.46
CA ALA A 364 18.64 17.07 39.05
C ALA A 364 19.60 17.82 38.12
N ASP A 365 19.06 18.51 37.11
CA ASP A 365 19.78 19.28 36.10
C ASP A 365 20.70 18.44 35.19
N VAL A 366 20.56 17.11 35.23
CA VAL A 366 21.30 16.17 34.37
C VAL A 366 20.32 15.17 33.75
N ASP A 367 19.62 14.43 34.61
CA ASP A 367 18.67 13.39 34.21
C ASP A 367 17.22 13.89 34.26
N TYR A 368 16.94 14.93 35.05
CA TYR A 368 15.65 15.60 35.04
C TYR A 368 15.76 17.10 35.34
N PHE A 369 14.82 17.87 34.79
CA PHE A 369 14.75 19.33 34.91
C PHE A 369 13.38 19.72 35.43
N VAL A 370 13.31 20.66 36.38
CA VAL A 370 12.03 21.20 36.85
C VAL A 370 11.49 22.15 35.79
N LEU A 371 10.26 21.92 35.35
CA LEU A 371 9.63 22.76 34.33
C LEU A 371 9.08 24.05 34.93
N THR A 372 9.29 25.14 34.21
CA THR A 372 8.77 26.47 34.49
C THR A 372 8.31 27.11 33.18
N ASP A 373 7.55 28.19 33.26
CA ASP A 373 7.19 28.99 32.06
C ASP A 373 8.44 29.58 31.36
N GLU A 374 9.61 29.58 32.01
CA GLU A 374 10.86 30.09 31.43
C GLU A 374 11.61 29.06 30.59
N ASN A 375 11.42 27.76 30.85
CA ASN A 375 12.21 26.69 30.22
C ASN A 375 11.38 25.62 29.50
N ILE A 376 10.06 25.66 29.59
CA ILE A 376 9.21 24.61 29.01
C ILE A 376 9.46 24.42 27.50
N ALA A 377 9.61 25.51 26.75
CA ALA A 377 9.86 25.50 25.32
C ALA A 377 11.17 24.78 24.93
N ASP A 378 12.12 24.60 25.85
CA ASP A 378 13.36 23.85 25.58
C ASP A 378 13.09 22.35 25.45
N TYR A 379 12.08 21.85 26.17
CA TYR A 379 11.78 20.42 26.34
C TYR A 379 10.50 19.97 25.62
N THR A 380 9.74 20.91 25.06
CA THR A 380 8.44 20.67 24.41
C THR A 380 8.37 21.32 23.02
N SER A 381 7.61 20.74 22.11
CA SER A 381 7.18 21.28 20.82
C SER A 381 5.90 22.11 20.95
N GLY A 382 6.03 23.44 21.06
CA GLY A 382 4.89 24.36 20.92
C GLY A 382 4.20 24.78 22.22
N CYS A 383 4.72 24.41 23.39
CA CYS A 383 4.31 25.00 24.67
C CYS A 383 5.18 26.22 25.02
N GLU A 384 4.56 27.34 25.39
CA GLU A 384 5.25 28.54 25.90
C GLU A 384 5.05 28.71 27.41
N HIS A 385 4.00 28.10 27.97
CA HIS A 385 3.65 28.13 29.38
C HIS A 385 3.33 26.74 29.90
N LEU A 386 3.55 26.47 31.19
CA LEU A 386 3.17 25.21 31.84
C LEU A 386 1.69 24.87 31.63
N ALA A 387 0.84 25.89 31.55
CA ALA A 387 -0.59 25.76 31.31
C ALA A 387 -0.93 25.21 29.91
N ASP A 388 0.03 25.19 28.99
CA ASP A 388 -0.13 24.64 27.63
C ASP A 388 0.08 23.12 27.61
N LEU A 389 0.67 22.53 28.67
CA LEU A 389 0.84 21.07 28.77
C LEU A 389 -0.53 20.39 28.83
N ASP A 390 -0.68 19.36 27.99
CA ASP A 390 -1.88 18.54 28.05
C ASP A 390 -1.85 17.63 29.30
N GLY A 391 -2.76 17.89 30.24
CA GLY A 391 -2.76 17.29 31.59
C GLY A 391 -2.15 18.18 32.68
N TYR A 392 -2.01 19.48 32.43
CA TYR A 392 -1.61 20.46 33.43
C TYR A 392 -2.67 20.67 34.53
N GLU A 393 -2.27 20.40 35.78
CA GLU A 393 -3.01 20.63 36.99
C GLU A 393 -2.38 21.78 37.78
N ASN A 394 -3.19 22.79 38.11
CA ASN A 394 -2.72 23.96 38.84
C ASN A 394 -2.17 23.58 40.25
N GLY A 395 -0.92 23.96 40.51
CA GLY A 395 -0.24 23.69 41.79
C GLY A 395 0.57 22.38 41.82
N GLN A 396 0.53 21.59 40.75
CA GLN A 396 1.47 20.48 40.56
C GLN A 396 2.83 21.00 40.08
N THR A 397 3.87 20.24 40.36
CA THR A 397 5.20 20.45 39.78
C THR A 397 5.43 19.43 38.68
N TYR A 398 5.96 19.90 37.55
CA TYR A 398 6.29 19.07 36.39
C TYR A 398 7.79 19.00 36.18
N TYR A 399 8.23 17.92 35.55
CA TYR A 399 9.63 17.66 35.23
C TYR A 399 9.77 17.24 33.78
N ALA A 400 10.82 17.70 33.11
CA ALA A 400 11.32 17.07 31.90
C ALA A 400 12.31 15.99 32.32
N ILE A 401 12.01 14.73 32.03
CA ILE A 401 12.87 13.58 32.29
C ILE A 401 13.64 13.30 31.02
N LYS A 402 14.97 13.35 31.11
CA LYS A 402 15.85 13.05 29.99
C LYS A 402 15.88 11.53 29.77
N ILE A 403 15.57 11.12 28.55
CA ILE A 403 15.61 9.72 28.13
C ILE A 403 16.48 9.62 26.88
N SER A 404 17.15 8.48 26.72
CA SER A 404 18.00 8.19 25.57
C SER A 404 17.57 6.86 24.98
N ALA A 405 17.02 6.89 23.76
CA ALA A 405 16.50 5.72 23.09
C ALA A 405 16.72 5.82 21.56
N PRO A 406 16.74 4.70 20.83
CA PRO A 406 16.75 4.76 19.37
C PRO A 406 15.43 5.31 18.83
N VAL A 407 15.46 5.89 17.62
CA VAL A 407 14.29 6.45 16.93
C VAL A 407 13.19 5.40 16.74
N TYR A 408 13.58 4.15 16.50
CA TYR A 408 12.70 3.01 16.38
C TYR A 408 13.45 1.75 16.81
N THR A 409 12.74 0.64 16.93
CA THR A 409 13.30 -0.71 17.06
C THR A 409 12.55 -1.62 16.10
N LEU A 410 13.27 -2.55 15.48
CA LEU A 410 12.69 -3.53 14.58
C LEU A 410 12.66 -4.88 15.31
N ASP A 411 11.48 -5.49 15.37
CA ASP A 411 11.37 -6.86 15.86
C ASP A 411 12.01 -7.80 14.82
N PRO A 412 12.61 -8.93 15.25
CA PRO A 412 13.13 -9.93 14.32
C PRO A 412 12.05 -10.36 13.33
N VAL A 413 12.44 -10.50 12.07
CA VAL A 413 11.56 -10.97 10.99
C VAL A 413 11.02 -12.36 11.35
N ARG A 414 9.71 -12.56 11.17
CA ARG A 414 9.01 -13.82 11.53
C ARG A 414 8.10 -14.26 10.41
N THR A 415 7.64 -15.50 10.48
CA THR A 415 6.47 -15.96 9.73
C THR A 415 5.22 -15.80 10.59
N LYS A 416 4.18 -15.17 10.06
CA LYS A 416 2.85 -15.11 10.68
C LYS A 416 1.77 -15.49 9.68
N THR A 417 0.76 -16.20 10.14
CA THR A 417 -0.43 -16.47 9.34
C THR A 417 -1.34 -15.24 9.33
N ASN A 418 -1.69 -14.74 8.14
CA ASN A 418 -2.57 -13.58 7.97
C ASN A 418 -4.07 -13.96 8.11
N SER A 419 -4.98 -12.99 7.94
CA SER A 419 -6.44 -13.21 8.00
C SER A 419 -6.99 -14.21 6.98
N ASP A 420 -6.27 -14.43 5.88
CA ASP A 420 -6.65 -15.37 4.81
C ASP A 420 -6.02 -16.76 5.00
N ASN A 421 -5.45 -17.02 6.17
CA ASN A 421 -4.81 -18.29 6.52
C ASN A 421 -3.59 -18.61 5.63
N LYS A 422 -2.86 -17.58 5.17
CA LYS A 422 -1.59 -17.69 4.45
C LYS A 422 -0.42 -17.35 5.36
N ASP A 423 0.65 -18.13 5.29
CA ASP A 423 1.90 -17.86 5.99
C ASP A 423 2.66 -16.75 5.27
N CYS A 424 2.82 -15.61 5.92
CA CYS A 424 3.46 -14.41 5.37
C CYS A 424 4.76 -14.12 6.12
N ALA A 425 5.73 -13.53 5.42
CA ALA A 425 6.83 -12.85 6.09
C ALA A 425 6.26 -11.62 6.79
N TYR A 426 6.61 -11.46 8.07
CA TYR A 426 6.07 -10.44 8.96
C TYR A 426 7.20 -9.60 9.55
N MET A 427 7.07 -8.29 9.41
CA MET A 427 7.97 -7.29 9.97
C MET A 427 7.20 -6.37 10.91
N LYS A 428 7.86 -5.91 11.98
CA LYS A 428 7.27 -4.95 12.92
C LYS A 428 8.27 -3.89 13.35
N LEU A 429 8.06 -2.66 12.88
CA LEU A 429 8.86 -1.50 13.26
C LEU A 429 8.16 -0.73 14.39
N ASN A 430 8.69 -0.77 15.60
CA ASN A 430 8.21 0.02 16.73
C ASN A 430 8.85 1.42 16.69
N ILE A 431 8.04 2.47 16.59
CA ILE A 431 8.51 3.85 16.48
C ILE A 431 8.53 4.50 17.87
N ASN A 432 9.66 5.10 18.26
CA ASN A 432 9.73 5.92 19.46
C ASN A 432 9.19 7.31 19.16
N VAL A 433 7.92 7.54 19.53
CA VAL A 433 7.24 8.81 19.31
C VAL A 433 7.98 9.96 20.00
N GLY A 434 8.54 9.76 21.20
CA GLY A 434 9.27 10.80 21.95
C GLY A 434 10.52 11.29 21.22
N VAL A 435 11.29 10.37 20.65
CA VAL A 435 12.44 10.72 19.79
C VAL A 435 11.96 11.46 18.54
N LEU A 436 10.92 10.96 17.88
CA LEU A 436 10.36 11.59 16.68
C LEU A 436 9.90 13.03 16.95
N LYS A 437 9.32 13.28 18.14
CA LYS A 437 8.97 14.64 18.58
C LYS A 437 10.17 15.56 18.62
N GLN A 438 11.25 15.09 19.24
CA GLN A 438 12.48 15.85 19.38
C GLN A 438 13.11 16.12 18.01
N MET A 439 13.12 15.12 17.12
CA MET A 439 13.63 15.28 15.75
C MET A 439 12.84 16.31 14.94
N ILE A 440 11.52 16.32 15.05
CA ILE A 440 10.66 17.32 14.39
C ILE A 440 10.88 18.71 15.00
N LYS A 441 11.00 18.80 16.34
CA LYS A 441 11.31 20.06 17.04
C LYS A 441 12.63 20.68 16.57
N ASP A 442 13.64 19.84 16.39
CA ASP A 442 14.99 20.26 16.03
C ASP A 442 15.23 20.22 14.50
N ASP A 443 14.16 20.00 13.71
CA ASP A 443 14.25 19.91 12.26
C ASP A 443 14.74 21.24 11.65
N PRO A 444 15.89 21.27 10.97
CA PRO A 444 16.44 22.51 10.40
C PRO A 444 15.54 23.15 9.34
N ASP A 445 14.70 22.35 8.69
CA ASP A 445 13.75 22.81 7.66
C ASP A 445 12.42 23.30 8.27
N GLY A 446 12.24 23.15 9.59
CA GLY A 446 11.07 23.62 10.32
C GLY A 446 9.78 22.89 9.96
N ARG A 447 9.85 21.63 9.54
CA ARG A 447 8.66 20.81 9.29
C ARG A 447 7.89 20.59 10.58
N SER A 448 6.58 20.52 10.44
CA SER A 448 5.61 20.21 11.49
C SER A 448 5.16 18.75 11.39
N TYR A 449 4.48 18.23 12.41
CA TYR A 449 4.00 16.84 12.45
C TYR A 449 3.11 16.45 11.27
N ASP A 450 2.31 17.39 10.76
CA ASP A 450 1.41 17.21 9.62
C ASP A 450 2.13 17.30 8.26
N SER A 451 3.42 17.66 8.24
CA SER A 451 4.25 17.69 7.03
C SER A 451 5.46 16.76 7.07
N ALA A 452 5.81 16.23 8.25
CA ALA A 452 6.83 15.20 8.38
C ALA A 452 6.31 13.86 7.84
N ILE A 453 7.09 13.26 6.93
CA ILE A 453 6.81 11.93 6.38
C ILE A 453 7.87 10.98 6.93
N VAL A 454 7.38 9.91 7.54
CA VAL A 454 8.20 8.79 7.99
C VAL A 454 8.16 7.70 6.93
N THR A 455 9.32 7.30 6.44
CA THR A 455 9.45 6.28 5.41
C THR A 455 10.15 5.06 5.97
N MET A 456 9.59 3.86 5.74
CA MET A 456 10.28 2.58 5.89
C MET A 456 10.49 1.98 4.49
N SER A 457 11.74 1.69 4.12
CA SER A 457 12.08 1.14 2.80
C SER A 457 12.92 -0.12 2.93
N TYR A 458 12.63 -1.14 2.13
CA TYR A 458 13.38 -2.40 2.10
C TYR A 458 13.25 -3.07 0.73
N LYS A 459 14.16 -4.01 0.43
CA LYS A 459 14.14 -4.79 -0.81
C LYS A 459 13.63 -6.20 -0.57
N ALA A 460 13.01 -6.78 -1.58
CA ALA A 460 12.59 -8.19 -1.57
C ALA A 460 12.93 -8.88 -2.89
N ILE A 461 13.22 -10.18 -2.84
CA ILE A 461 13.30 -11.03 -4.03
C ILE A 461 11.93 -11.67 -4.29
N VAL A 462 11.49 -11.65 -5.54
CA VAL A 462 10.32 -12.40 -6.02
C VAL A 462 10.63 -13.90 -6.06
N THR A 463 9.84 -14.70 -5.36
CA THR A 463 10.08 -16.15 -5.18
C THR A 463 9.40 -16.98 -6.27
N ASP A 464 9.65 -18.30 -6.26
CA ASP A 464 8.95 -19.27 -7.10
C ASP A 464 7.47 -19.49 -6.70
N ALA A 465 7.04 -18.96 -5.57
CA ALA A 465 5.65 -19.00 -5.12
C ALA A 465 4.78 -17.92 -5.78
N VAL A 466 5.37 -17.03 -6.59
CA VAL A 466 4.62 -16.02 -7.34
C VAL A 466 3.56 -16.67 -8.22
N GLU A 467 2.31 -16.24 -8.04
CA GLU A 467 1.18 -16.75 -8.79
C GLU A 467 1.00 -15.94 -10.08
N VAL A 468 0.80 -16.62 -11.21
CA VAL A 468 0.52 -15.94 -12.48
C VAL A 468 -0.83 -15.23 -12.37
N ASN A 469 -0.85 -13.96 -12.76
CA ASN A 469 -2.05 -13.15 -12.89
C ASN A 469 -2.94 -13.11 -11.64
N SER A 470 -2.32 -12.97 -10.46
CA SER A 470 -3.00 -13.19 -9.18
C SER A 470 -2.88 -12.01 -8.23
N GLU A 471 -4.00 -11.69 -7.57
CA GLU A 471 -4.08 -10.75 -6.46
C GLU A 471 -3.38 -11.25 -5.18
N ASN A 472 -2.94 -12.52 -5.18
CA ASN A 472 -2.31 -13.16 -4.03
C ASN A 472 -0.84 -12.79 -3.83
N ASN A 473 -0.24 -12.11 -4.81
CA ASN A 473 1.13 -11.60 -4.75
C ASN A 473 1.13 -10.20 -4.12
N TYR A 474 0.66 -10.12 -2.87
CA TYR A 474 0.50 -8.85 -2.19
C TYR A 474 1.61 -8.59 -1.18
N ASN A 475 1.71 -7.32 -0.81
CA ASN A 475 2.47 -6.87 0.33
C ASN A 475 1.70 -5.75 1.06
N THR A 476 1.32 -5.96 2.31
CA THR A 476 0.40 -5.08 3.06
C THR A 476 1.10 -4.47 4.27
N ALA A 477 1.25 -3.16 4.29
CA ALA A 477 1.73 -2.43 5.47
C ALA A 477 0.56 -1.85 6.25
N THR A 478 0.69 -1.77 7.57
CA THR A 478 -0.31 -1.22 8.49
C THR A 478 0.36 -0.34 9.54
N ILE A 479 -0.02 0.92 9.62
CA ILE A 479 0.38 1.81 10.72
C ILE A 479 -0.62 1.68 11.87
N VAL A 480 -0.16 1.20 13.01
CA VAL A 480 -0.96 1.04 14.23
C VAL A 480 -0.52 2.06 15.27
N TYR A 481 -1.48 2.73 15.89
CA TYR A 481 -1.19 3.75 16.89
C TYR A 481 -2.24 3.84 17.98
N GLU A 482 -1.79 4.08 19.22
CA GLU A 482 -2.62 4.21 20.42
C GLU A 482 -3.68 3.11 20.65
N GLY A 483 -3.51 1.91 20.06
CA GLY A 483 -4.48 0.81 20.12
C GLY A 483 -5.62 0.92 19.11
N THR A 484 -5.43 1.60 17.97
CA THR A 484 -6.29 1.41 16.78
C THR A 484 -6.10 0.01 16.20
N SER A 485 -6.96 -0.42 15.27
CA SER A 485 -6.66 -1.59 14.41
C SER A 485 -5.61 -1.24 13.34
N GLY A 486 -5.26 0.04 13.21
CA GLY A 486 -4.34 0.58 12.23
C GLY A 486 -4.97 0.91 10.89
N ILE A 487 -4.23 1.65 10.07
CA ILE A 487 -4.57 1.99 8.68
C ILE A 487 -3.63 1.21 7.79
N SER A 488 -4.17 0.52 6.80
CA SER A 488 -3.38 -0.35 5.93
C SER A 488 -3.34 0.15 4.49
N ASP A 489 -2.24 -0.12 3.81
CA ASP A 489 -2.13 0.01 2.36
C ASP A 489 -1.47 -1.25 1.76
N THR A 490 -1.89 -1.64 0.57
CA THR A 490 -1.52 -2.91 -0.07
C THR A 490 -1.10 -2.72 -1.52
N VAL A 491 0.13 -3.14 -1.81
CA VAL A 491 0.68 -3.18 -3.17
C VAL A 491 0.73 -4.61 -3.69
N ARG A 492 0.85 -4.76 -5.02
CA ARG A 492 0.81 -6.06 -5.70
C ARG A 492 1.85 -6.21 -6.80
N GLY A 493 2.42 -7.40 -6.91
CA GLY A 493 3.27 -7.80 -8.04
C GLY A 493 2.54 -8.78 -8.97
N TYR A 494 2.52 -8.51 -10.27
CA TYR A 494 1.87 -9.39 -11.25
C TYR A 494 2.90 -10.09 -12.12
N SER A 495 2.82 -11.42 -12.17
CA SER A 495 3.65 -12.24 -13.06
C SER A 495 2.79 -12.88 -14.15
N TYR A 496 3.40 -13.15 -15.29
CA TYR A 496 2.77 -13.63 -16.51
C TYR A 496 3.36 -14.96 -16.98
N GLY A 497 2.75 -15.53 -18.01
CA GLY A 497 3.22 -16.76 -18.64
C GLY A 497 3.19 -16.72 -20.17
N LEU A 498 3.92 -17.67 -20.75
CA LEU A 498 3.96 -17.98 -22.17
C LEU A 498 3.56 -19.44 -22.37
N GLN A 499 2.54 -19.70 -23.17
CA GLN A 499 2.17 -21.01 -23.67
C GLN A 499 2.68 -21.17 -25.12
N VAL A 500 3.48 -22.20 -25.36
CA VAL A 500 3.98 -22.55 -26.69
C VAL A 500 3.28 -23.81 -27.20
N ILE A 501 2.52 -23.68 -28.28
CA ILE A 501 1.82 -24.78 -28.95
C ILE A 501 2.46 -24.99 -30.31
N LYS A 502 3.12 -26.12 -30.49
CA LYS A 502 3.76 -26.47 -31.76
C LYS A 502 2.79 -27.28 -32.62
N VAL A 503 2.54 -26.83 -33.85
CA VAL A 503 1.61 -27.49 -34.78
C VAL A 503 2.22 -27.75 -36.17
N ASP A 504 1.65 -28.71 -36.88
CA ASP A 504 1.89 -28.97 -38.30
C ASP A 504 1.19 -27.90 -39.15
N GLY A 505 1.92 -27.26 -40.06
CA GLY A 505 1.41 -26.11 -40.82
C GLY A 505 0.31 -26.44 -41.84
N ASP A 506 0.10 -27.71 -42.19
CA ASP A 506 -0.94 -28.13 -43.14
C ASP A 506 -2.20 -28.66 -42.44
N THR A 507 -2.00 -29.36 -41.31
CA THR A 507 -3.07 -30.09 -40.61
C THR A 507 -3.53 -29.42 -39.32
N ASP A 508 -2.75 -28.47 -38.79
CA ASP A 508 -2.92 -27.84 -37.48
C ASP A 508 -2.84 -28.82 -36.28
N ASP A 509 -2.41 -30.07 -36.55
CA ASP A 509 -2.22 -31.09 -35.52
C ASP A 509 -0.99 -30.77 -34.64
N PRO A 510 -1.07 -30.92 -33.30
CA PRO A 510 0.06 -30.70 -32.41
C PRO A 510 1.24 -31.65 -32.66
N ILE A 511 2.47 -31.12 -32.64
CA ILE A 511 3.70 -31.87 -32.91
C ILE A 511 4.72 -31.79 -31.77
N ALA A 512 5.30 -32.94 -31.41
CA ALA A 512 6.31 -33.06 -30.36
C ALA A 512 7.75 -32.99 -30.90
N GLY A 513 8.69 -32.61 -30.04
CA GLY A 513 10.12 -32.78 -30.26
C GLY A 513 10.83 -31.59 -30.91
N ALA A 514 10.16 -30.47 -31.13
CA ALA A 514 10.82 -29.21 -31.44
C ALA A 514 11.47 -28.65 -30.17
N GLN A 515 12.69 -28.10 -30.24
CA GLN A 515 13.38 -27.50 -29.10
C GLN A 515 13.45 -25.99 -29.28
N PHE A 516 13.22 -25.26 -28.19
CA PHE A 516 13.23 -23.81 -28.17
C PHE A 516 14.08 -23.28 -27.02
N ASN A 517 14.70 -22.13 -27.24
CA ASN A 517 15.26 -21.28 -26.20
C ASN A 517 14.43 -19.99 -26.09
N LEU A 518 14.23 -19.51 -24.87
CA LEU A 518 13.57 -18.23 -24.60
C LEU A 518 14.62 -17.19 -24.15
N TYR A 519 14.57 -16.00 -24.73
CA TYR A 519 15.42 -14.88 -24.37
C TYR A 519 14.56 -13.66 -24.03
N LYS A 520 14.99 -12.87 -23.05
CA LYS A 520 14.36 -11.60 -22.66
C LYS A 520 15.26 -10.43 -23.01
N GLU A 521 14.70 -9.35 -23.55
CA GLU A 521 15.43 -8.10 -23.81
C GLU A 521 15.94 -7.50 -22.49
N VAL A 522 17.19 -7.04 -22.49
CA VAL A 522 17.82 -6.41 -21.32
C VAL A 522 18.41 -5.05 -21.62
N ASN A 523 18.90 -4.81 -22.85
CA ASN A 523 19.54 -3.53 -23.21
C ASN A 523 19.22 -3.10 -24.63
N THR A 524 19.07 -1.78 -24.81
CA THR A 524 18.97 -1.12 -26.11
C THR A 524 20.19 -0.22 -26.34
N TYR A 525 20.84 -0.37 -27.49
CA TYR A 525 21.94 0.46 -27.97
C TYR A 525 21.53 1.21 -29.24
N LYS A 526 22.11 2.38 -29.47
CA LYS A 526 21.91 3.18 -30.67
C LYS A 526 23.23 3.41 -31.37
N LYS A 527 23.26 3.23 -32.68
CA LYS A 527 24.45 3.47 -33.48
C LYS A 527 24.68 4.98 -33.69
N ILE A 528 25.80 5.49 -33.20
CA ILE A 528 26.23 6.90 -33.31
C ILE A 528 27.69 6.90 -33.78
N ASP A 529 27.97 7.60 -34.89
CA ASP A 529 29.33 7.71 -35.44
C ASP A 529 30.06 6.35 -35.64
N ASP A 530 29.30 5.35 -36.09
CA ASP A 530 29.74 3.95 -36.28
C ASP A 530 30.00 3.12 -35.02
N GLU A 531 29.73 3.65 -33.82
CA GLU A 531 29.80 2.93 -32.55
C GLU A 531 28.41 2.73 -31.93
N PHE A 532 28.18 1.60 -31.25
CA PHE A 532 26.92 1.37 -30.53
C PHE A 532 27.00 1.92 -29.11
N VAL A 533 26.20 2.95 -28.84
CA VAL A 533 26.15 3.62 -27.54
C VAL A 533 24.91 3.17 -26.78
N TRP A 534 25.10 2.67 -25.56
CA TRP A 534 24.01 2.27 -24.66
C TRP A 534 22.99 3.41 -24.47
N GLN A 535 21.70 3.11 -24.54
CA GLN A 535 20.62 4.09 -24.39
C GLN A 535 19.73 3.82 -23.17
N ALA A 536 19.34 2.57 -22.95
CA ALA A 536 18.41 2.18 -21.89
C ALA A 536 18.54 0.69 -21.54
N ASP A 537 18.10 0.33 -20.33
CA ASP A 537 17.77 -1.04 -19.93
C ASP A 537 16.25 -1.30 -20.07
N MET A 538 15.88 -2.56 -20.27
CA MET A 538 14.48 -3.02 -20.40
C MET A 538 13.95 -3.63 -19.11
N SER A 539 14.81 -3.87 -18.13
CA SER A 539 14.47 -4.47 -16.85
C SER A 539 14.70 -3.41 -15.79
N GLY A 540 13.61 -2.84 -15.27
CA GLY A 540 13.56 -1.60 -14.48
C GLY A 540 14.30 -1.57 -13.14
N SER A 541 15.32 -2.42 -12.94
CA SER A 541 16.27 -2.34 -11.84
C SER A 541 17.67 -2.03 -12.38
N GLU A 542 18.35 -1.03 -11.79
CA GLU A 542 19.76 -0.68 -12.05
C GLU A 542 20.72 -1.89 -11.94
N THR A 543 20.30 -2.97 -11.28
CA THR A 543 21.07 -4.22 -11.14
C THR A 543 21.17 -5.05 -12.42
N ASP A 544 20.33 -4.79 -13.43
CA ASP A 544 20.27 -5.58 -14.66
C ASP A 544 21.07 -4.98 -15.83
N LYS A 545 21.77 -3.87 -15.58
CA LYS A 545 22.68 -3.28 -16.55
C LYS A 545 23.81 -4.27 -16.87
N LEU A 546 23.89 -4.69 -18.12
CA LEU A 546 25.04 -5.45 -18.59
C LEU A 546 26.28 -4.55 -18.54
N GLU A 547 27.33 -5.01 -17.87
CA GLU A 547 28.64 -4.32 -17.84
C GLU A 547 29.45 -4.50 -19.14
N PHE A 548 28.82 -4.97 -20.21
CA PHE A 548 29.45 -5.27 -21.50
C PHE A 548 29.04 -4.26 -22.59
N THR A 549 29.98 -3.94 -23.47
CA THR A 549 29.73 -3.23 -24.72
C THR A 549 29.01 -4.14 -25.72
N TYR A 550 28.35 -3.54 -26.72
CA TYR A 550 27.66 -4.32 -27.74
C TYR A 550 28.63 -5.16 -28.59
N GLU A 551 29.85 -4.65 -28.80
CA GLU A 551 30.93 -5.34 -29.51
C GLU A 551 31.41 -6.58 -28.73
N GLU A 552 31.60 -6.48 -27.42
CA GLU A 552 31.96 -7.64 -26.57
C GLU A 552 30.87 -8.72 -26.60
N ILE A 553 29.60 -8.32 -26.63
CA ILE A 553 28.46 -9.25 -26.72
C ILE A 553 28.46 -9.96 -28.08
N LYS A 554 28.77 -9.24 -29.17
CA LYS A 554 28.92 -9.86 -30.49
C LYS A 554 30.08 -10.84 -30.55
N GLU A 555 31.22 -10.49 -29.95
CA GLU A 555 32.37 -11.39 -29.85
C GLU A 555 31.99 -12.68 -29.10
N ASP A 556 31.28 -12.58 -27.97
CA ASP A 556 30.80 -13.75 -27.22
C ASP A 556 29.91 -14.66 -28.09
N ILE A 557 28.95 -14.07 -28.84
CA ILE A 557 28.06 -14.83 -29.73
C ILE A 557 28.86 -15.55 -30.84
N GLU A 558 29.87 -14.89 -31.42
CA GLU A 558 30.69 -15.47 -32.48
C GLU A 558 31.59 -16.61 -31.97
N GLU A 559 32.15 -16.47 -30.76
CA GLU A 559 33.04 -17.44 -30.14
C GLU A 559 32.28 -18.65 -29.57
N ASN A 560 31.21 -18.40 -28.81
CA ASN A 560 30.48 -19.42 -28.05
C ASN A 560 29.30 -20.03 -28.83
N ARG A 561 28.79 -19.37 -29.87
CA ARG A 561 27.73 -19.88 -30.77
C ARG A 561 26.54 -20.45 -30.01
N ASP A 562 26.33 -21.77 -30.04
CA ASP A 562 25.18 -22.43 -29.42
C ASP A 562 25.25 -22.44 -27.88
N GLU A 563 26.42 -22.12 -27.30
CA GLU A 563 26.64 -22.03 -25.85
C GLU A 563 26.44 -20.61 -25.29
N THR A 564 26.31 -19.59 -26.15
CA THR A 564 26.07 -18.21 -25.69
C THR A 564 24.70 -18.05 -25.04
N ILE A 565 24.64 -17.19 -24.02
CA ILE A 565 23.39 -16.78 -23.37
C ILE A 565 22.80 -15.53 -24.03
N TYR A 566 23.49 -14.92 -24.99
CA TYR A 566 23.06 -13.68 -25.62
C TYR A 566 22.35 -13.92 -26.95
N TYR A 567 21.45 -13.02 -27.30
CA TYR A 567 20.86 -12.92 -28.63
C TYR A 567 20.77 -11.44 -29.00
N THR A 568 21.13 -11.09 -30.23
CA THR A 568 21.14 -9.69 -30.67
C THR A 568 20.31 -9.49 -31.93
N TYR A 569 19.59 -8.38 -31.98
CA TYR A 569 18.79 -7.96 -33.14
C TYR A 569 19.10 -6.50 -33.49
N GLU A 570 19.36 -6.22 -34.76
CA GLU A 570 19.56 -4.84 -35.26
C GLU A 570 18.39 -4.43 -36.15
N GLU A 571 17.89 -3.21 -35.92
CA GLU A 571 16.78 -2.66 -36.67
C GLU A 571 17.12 -1.26 -37.17
N THR A 572 16.99 -1.04 -38.48
CA THR A 572 17.05 0.31 -39.07
C THR A 572 15.66 0.92 -39.06
N LYS A 573 15.49 2.03 -38.34
CA LYS A 573 14.19 2.68 -38.15
C LYS A 573 13.76 3.40 -39.43
N THR A 574 12.53 3.17 -39.85
CA THR A 574 11.96 3.74 -41.08
C THR A 574 11.19 5.04 -40.87
N GLU A 575 10.97 5.42 -39.61
CA GLU A 575 10.34 6.66 -39.20
C GLU A 575 10.85 7.08 -37.82
N ALA A 576 10.62 8.34 -37.43
CA ALA A 576 10.96 8.81 -36.09
C ALA A 576 9.95 8.31 -35.06
N GLY A 577 10.41 8.00 -33.86
CA GLY A 577 9.57 7.48 -32.79
C GLY A 577 10.34 7.29 -31.49
N THR A 578 9.72 6.54 -30.58
CA THR A 578 10.26 6.24 -29.26
C THR A 578 10.01 4.75 -28.96
N THR A 579 11.00 4.05 -28.44
CA THR A 579 10.83 2.66 -27.97
C THR A 579 9.95 2.60 -26.72
N GLU A 580 9.52 1.41 -26.32
CA GLU A 580 8.80 1.19 -25.04
C GLU A 580 9.63 1.65 -23.84
N THR A 581 10.96 1.56 -23.92
CA THR A 581 11.93 2.06 -22.92
C THR A 581 12.21 3.56 -22.98
N GLY A 582 11.49 4.32 -23.82
CA GLY A 582 11.69 5.76 -23.91
C GLY A 582 12.89 6.20 -24.76
N VAL A 583 13.52 5.30 -25.51
CA VAL A 583 14.66 5.64 -26.39
C VAL A 583 14.13 6.34 -27.64
N GLU A 584 14.44 7.62 -27.79
CA GLU A 584 14.08 8.40 -28.98
C GLU A 584 14.99 8.09 -30.19
N TYR A 585 14.36 7.91 -31.36
CA TYR A 585 15.05 7.64 -32.62
C TYR A 585 14.41 8.40 -33.79
N GLN A 586 15.20 8.57 -34.85
CA GLN A 586 14.83 9.22 -36.10
C GLN A 586 14.83 8.20 -37.26
N GLU A 587 14.22 8.58 -38.38
CA GLU A 587 14.33 7.81 -39.62
C GLU A 587 15.81 7.64 -40.01
N GLY A 588 16.22 6.39 -40.25
CA GLY A 588 17.59 6.01 -40.60
C GLY A 588 18.48 5.67 -39.42
N ASP A 589 18.06 5.90 -38.17
CA ASP A 589 18.79 5.44 -36.99
C ASP A 589 18.81 3.90 -36.95
N VAL A 590 19.92 3.34 -36.46
CA VAL A 590 20.06 1.90 -36.22
C VAL A 590 20.06 1.64 -34.72
N LEU A 591 19.09 0.83 -34.27
CA LEU A 591 19.04 0.33 -32.90
C LEU A 591 19.54 -1.11 -32.87
N ALA A 592 20.25 -1.45 -31.81
CA ALA A 592 20.64 -2.81 -31.48
C ALA A 592 20.01 -3.20 -30.14
N PHE A 593 19.33 -4.34 -30.14
CA PHE A 593 18.65 -4.90 -28.99
C PHE A 593 19.39 -6.14 -28.53
N VAL A 594 19.68 -6.20 -27.24
CA VAL A 594 20.36 -7.33 -26.60
C VAL A 594 19.38 -8.07 -25.72
N PHE A 595 19.32 -9.38 -25.92
CA PHE A 595 18.51 -10.31 -25.14
C PHE A 595 19.42 -11.29 -24.42
N THR A 596 19.00 -11.74 -23.24
CA THR A 596 19.66 -12.79 -22.46
C THR A 596 18.75 -13.99 -22.29
N LYS A 597 19.32 -15.19 -22.23
CA LYS A 597 18.57 -16.44 -22.06
C LYS A 597 17.81 -16.37 -20.73
N TYR A 598 16.49 -16.46 -20.80
CA TYR A 598 15.61 -16.31 -19.64
C TYR A 598 15.53 -17.63 -18.87
N THR A 599 15.89 -17.65 -17.59
CA THR A 599 16.03 -18.89 -16.79
C THR A 599 15.32 -18.86 -15.44
N SER A 600 14.60 -17.78 -15.12
CA SER A 600 14.00 -17.65 -13.78
C SER A 600 12.61 -18.29 -13.66
N GLY A 601 11.99 -18.69 -14.78
CA GLY A 601 10.61 -19.16 -14.81
C GLY A 601 10.38 -20.60 -14.32
N HIS A 602 9.14 -21.06 -14.48
CA HIS A 602 8.75 -22.46 -14.25
C HIS A 602 7.94 -23.02 -15.42
N ILE A 603 8.20 -24.29 -15.76
CA ILE A 603 7.40 -25.08 -16.71
C ILE A 603 6.22 -25.72 -15.97
N ASN A 604 5.01 -25.53 -16.51
CA ASN A 604 3.75 -26.12 -16.05
C ASN A 604 3.56 -26.05 -14.52
N THR A 605 3.94 -24.92 -13.91
CA THR A 605 3.78 -24.62 -12.47
C THR A 605 4.40 -25.64 -11.51
N GLY A 606 5.67 -26.03 -11.73
CA GLY A 606 6.39 -26.83 -10.73
C GLY A 606 7.76 -27.40 -11.13
N THR A 607 8.18 -27.24 -12.39
CA THR A 607 9.56 -27.58 -12.80
C THR A 607 10.32 -26.30 -13.08
N PRO A 608 11.47 -26.03 -12.45
CA PRO A 608 12.31 -24.89 -12.78
C PRO A 608 12.63 -24.84 -14.27
N PHE A 609 12.52 -23.65 -14.87
CA PHE A 609 12.83 -23.43 -16.27
C PHE A 609 14.33 -23.18 -16.44
N ASP A 610 15.01 -23.92 -17.32
CA ASP A 610 16.44 -23.75 -17.58
C ASP A 610 16.73 -22.89 -18.84
N GLY A 611 15.70 -22.18 -19.31
CA GLY A 611 15.75 -21.39 -20.53
C GLY A 611 15.48 -22.17 -21.80
N SER A 612 15.20 -23.46 -21.72
CA SER A 612 14.88 -24.30 -22.88
C SER A 612 13.62 -25.14 -22.67
N ILE A 613 12.81 -25.30 -23.73
CA ILE A 613 11.65 -26.20 -23.74
C ILE A 613 11.70 -27.19 -24.90
N THR A 614 11.03 -28.33 -24.75
CA THR A 614 10.75 -29.26 -25.86
C THR A 614 9.24 -29.36 -26.07
N SER A 615 8.78 -29.16 -27.29
CA SER A 615 7.36 -29.19 -27.62
C SER A 615 6.74 -30.57 -27.37
N VAL A 616 5.46 -30.56 -27.02
CA VAL A 616 4.63 -31.75 -26.82
C VAL A 616 3.54 -31.81 -27.88
N ALA A 617 3.12 -33.02 -28.25
CA ALA A 617 2.00 -33.25 -29.16
C ALA A 617 0.67 -33.12 -28.39
N SER A 618 0.38 -31.91 -27.92
CA SER A 618 -0.81 -31.57 -27.15
C SER A 618 -1.25 -30.14 -27.45
N GLU A 619 -2.57 -29.92 -27.56
CA GLU A 619 -3.16 -28.57 -27.66
C GLU A 619 -2.89 -27.71 -26.42
N ALA A 620 -2.58 -28.32 -25.28
CA ALA A 620 -2.18 -27.58 -24.09
C ALA A 620 -0.74 -27.01 -24.20
N GLY A 621 0.05 -27.47 -25.16
CA GLY A 621 1.43 -27.01 -25.36
C GLY A 621 2.33 -27.18 -24.14
N VAL A 622 3.32 -26.31 -24.03
CA VAL A 622 4.20 -26.14 -22.86
C VAL A 622 4.03 -24.73 -22.33
N THR A 623 3.71 -24.58 -21.05
CA THR A 623 3.56 -23.27 -20.42
C THR A 623 4.77 -22.94 -19.56
N ILE A 624 5.37 -21.77 -19.80
CA ILE A 624 6.39 -21.13 -18.98
C ILE A 624 5.71 -20.03 -18.17
N THR A 625 6.02 -19.94 -16.89
CA THR A 625 5.42 -18.99 -15.92
C THR A 625 6.52 -18.24 -15.19
N GLY A 626 6.20 -17.09 -14.58
CA GLY A 626 7.17 -16.28 -13.83
C GLY A 626 7.75 -15.11 -14.62
N LEU A 627 7.17 -14.79 -15.79
CA LEU A 627 7.64 -13.74 -16.69
C LEU A 627 7.08 -12.38 -16.26
N ASP A 628 7.83 -11.31 -16.51
CA ASP A 628 7.37 -9.93 -16.42
C ASP A 628 7.10 -9.36 -17.81
N GLU A 629 6.72 -8.09 -17.86
CA GLU A 629 6.52 -7.37 -19.11
C GLU A 629 7.82 -7.17 -19.89
N GLY A 630 7.66 -6.91 -21.20
CA GLY A 630 8.74 -6.59 -22.11
C GLY A 630 8.83 -7.52 -23.32
N ASN A 631 9.93 -7.38 -24.06
CA ASN A 631 10.18 -8.08 -25.31
C ASN A 631 10.94 -9.39 -25.09
N TYR A 632 10.54 -10.41 -25.85
CA TYR A 632 11.09 -11.75 -25.78
C TYR A 632 11.32 -12.36 -27.17
N ILE A 633 12.35 -13.19 -27.27
CA ILE A 633 12.66 -13.99 -28.45
C ILE A 633 12.46 -15.47 -28.11
N LEU A 634 11.64 -16.15 -28.90
CA LEU A 634 11.52 -17.60 -28.91
C LEU A 634 12.26 -18.15 -30.14
N MET A 635 13.45 -18.72 -29.93
CA MET A 635 14.30 -19.29 -30.98
C MET A 635 14.12 -20.81 -31.08
N GLU A 636 13.82 -21.34 -32.28
CA GLU A 636 13.77 -22.80 -32.52
C GLU A 636 15.18 -23.34 -32.74
N THR A 637 15.76 -23.94 -31.71
CA THR A 637 17.12 -24.53 -31.78
C THR A 637 17.13 -25.89 -32.48
N LYS A 638 15.98 -26.58 -32.54
CA LYS A 638 15.85 -27.85 -33.24
C LYS A 638 14.45 -28.08 -33.76
N ALA A 639 14.32 -28.24 -35.07
CA ALA A 639 13.08 -28.62 -35.73
C ALA A 639 12.59 -30.02 -35.28
N PRO A 640 11.27 -30.25 -35.23
CA PRO A 640 10.71 -31.58 -34.99
C PRO A 640 11.07 -32.54 -36.14
N SER A 641 11.19 -33.83 -35.84
CA SER A 641 11.62 -34.83 -36.81
C SER A 641 10.72 -34.85 -38.06
N GLY A 642 11.30 -34.65 -39.24
CA GLY A 642 10.59 -34.66 -40.53
C GLY A 642 10.07 -33.29 -41.00
N TYR A 643 10.35 -32.24 -40.24
CA TYR A 643 9.99 -30.86 -40.57
C TYR A 643 11.22 -30.02 -40.92
N ASN A 644 10.99 -28.92 -41.63
CA ASN A 644 12.01 -27.89 -41.80
C ASN A 644 12.13 -27.07 -40.51
N ALA A 645 13.31 -26.50 -40.27
CA ALA A 645 13.49 -25.47 -39.24
C ALA A 645 12.77 -24.19 -39.63
N LEU A 646 12.38 -23.40 -38.63
CA LEU A 646 11.90 -22.04 -38.85
C LEU A 646 12.94 -21.21 -39.59
N ALA A 647 12.47 -20.31 -40.45
CA ALA A 647 13.34 -19.41 -41.21
C ALA A 647 13.78 -18.19 -40.39
N GLU A 648 12.96 -17.79 -39.43
CA GLU A 648 13.14 -16.62 -38.57
C GLU A 648 12.69 -16.97 -37.14
N ASP A 649 13.37 -16.39 -36.16
CA ASP A 649 13.00 -16.49 -34.75
C ASP A 649 11.79 -15.61 -34.43
N ILE A 650 11.07 -15.96 -33.37
CA ILE A 650 9.80 -15.31 -33.05
C ILE A 650 10.03 -14.24 -31.99
N LEU A 651 9.94 -12.97 -32.40
CA LEU A 651 9.84 -11.82 -31.49
C LEU A 651 8.39 -11.64 -31.06
N PHE A 652 8.17 -11.52 -29.75
CA PHE A 652 6.87 -11.20 -29.17
C PHE A 652 7.04 -10.33 -27.93
N THR A 653 5.98 -9.62 -27.56
CA THR A 653 5.97 -8.68 -26.43
C THR A 653 4.87 -9.05 -25.44
N ILE A 654 5.18 -8.96 -24.16
CA ILE A 654 4.20 -9.04 -23.07
C ILE A 654 3.97 -7.60 -22.59
N ASN A 655 2.79 -7.05 -22.86
CA ASN A 655 2.48 -5.62 -22.65
C ASN A 655 1.53 -5.39 -21.47
N ARG A 656 1.99 -4.93 -20.31
CA ARG A 656 1.04 -4.68 -19.20
C ARG A 656 -0.04 -3.65 -19.60
N ILE A 657 -1.21 -3.72 -18.93
CA ILE A 657 -2.21 -2.65 -19.01
C ILE A 657 -1.64 -1.37 -18.40
N ASP A 658 -1.83 -0.22 -19.04
CA ASP A 658 -1.39 1.05 -18.50
C ASP A 658 -2.08 1.38 -17.17
N ASP A 659 -1.33 2.01 -16.25
CA ASP A 659 -1.75 2.25 -14.88
C ASP A 659 -3.09 3.02 -14.79
N GLU A 660 -3.37 3.95 -15.72
CA GLU A 660 -4.63 4.70 -15.78
C GLU A 660 -5.82 3.76 -16.06
N THR A 661 -5.70 2.91 -17.08
CA THR A 661 -6.71 1.91 -17.42
C THR A 661 -6.88 0.89 -16.31
N ALA A 662 -5.78 0.42 -15.71
CA ALA A 662 -5.82 -0.51 -14.57
C ALA A 662 -6.60 0.08 -13.39
N GLN A 663 -6.39 1.35 -13.06
CA GLN A 663 -7.12 2.04 -11.99
C GLN A 663 -8.62 2.19 -12.30
N LEU A 664 -8.97 2.62 -13.52
CA LEU A 664 -10.36 2.90 -13.89
C LEU A 664 -11.22 1.66 -14.11
N GLU A 665 -10.64 0.61 -14.70
CA GLU A 665 -11.38 -0.55 -15.17
C GLU A 665 -11.15 -1.80 -14.30
N PHE A 666 -10.03 -1.84 -13.56
CA PHE A 666 -9.59 -3.02 -12.81
C PHE A 666 -9.18 -2.72 -11.36
N ASN A 667 -9.58 -1.57 -10.79
CA ASN A 667 -9.27 -1.17 -9.40
C ASN A 667 -7.77 -1.24 -9.07
N GLY A 668 -6.92 -0.86 -10.03
CA GLY A 668 -5.46 -0.88 -9.93
C GLY A 668 -4.80 -2.22 -10.24
N SER A 669 -5.58 -3.24 -10.59
CA SER A 669 -5.07 -4.56 -10.96
C SER A 669 -4.49 -4.59 -12.37
N LEU A 670 -3.27 -5.12 -12.50
CA LEU A 670 -2.61 -5.35 -13.79
C LEU A 670 -2.91 -6.75 -14.33
N CYS A 671 -4.05 -7.36 -13.95
CA CYS A 671 -4.35 -8.76 -14.23
C CYS A 671 -4.66 -9.11 -15.71
N GLY A 672 -4.16 -8.31 -16.65
CA GLY A 672 -4.23 -8.63 -18.06
C GLY A 672 -3.22 -7.82 -18.86
N PHE A 673 -3.01 -8.24 -20.09
CA PHE A 673 -2.21 -7.53 -21.08
C PHE A 673 -2.88 -7.62 -22.45
N TYR A 674 -2.40 -6.78 -23.37
CA TYR A 674 -2.88 -6.73 -24.74
C TYR A 674 -1.99 -7.56 -25.67
N ASP A 675 -2.61 -8.41 -26.49
CA ASP A 675 -1.94 -8.98 -27.66
C ASP A 675 -1.71 -7.87 -28.71
N GLY A 676 -0.46 -7.69 -29.13
CA GLY A 676 -0.04 -6.66 -30.08
C GLY A 676 -0.11 -7.09 -31.55
N TYR A 677 -0.65 -8.27 -31.88
CA TYR A 677 -0.65 -8.76 -33.25
C TYR A 677 -1.66 -8.06 -34.19
N ASP A 678 -2.59 -7.25 -33.66
CA ASP A 678 -3.54 -6.42 -34.42
C ASP A 678 -3.83 -5.10 -33.66
N ASP A 679 -4.30 -4.06 -34.34
CA ASP A 679 -4.72 -2.79 -33.72
C ASP A 679 -5.86 -2.96 -32.69
N ASN A 680 -6.43 -4.17 -32.60
CA ASN A 680 -7.44 -4.58 -31.65
C ASN A 680 -6.82 -5.24 -30.42
N LYS A 681 -6.37 -4.39 -29.49
CA LYS A 681 -6.02 -4.74 -28.10
C LYS A 681 -7.07 -5.69 -27.47
N GLN A 682 -6.74 -6.99 -27.31
CA GLN A 682 -7.58 -7.97 -26.60
C GLN A 682 -6.99 -8.32 -25.24
N LEU A 683 -7.84 -8.29 -24.20
CA LEU A 683 -7.47 -8.62 -22.82
C LEU A 683 -7.27 -10.14 -22.66
N ILE A 684 -6.13 -10.53 -22.11
CA ILE A 684 -5.82 -11.93 -21.74
C ILE A 684 -6.06 -12.13 -20.23
N GLU A 685 -7.27 -12.56 -19.86
CA GLU A 685 -7.73 -12.67 -18.45
C GLU A 685 -6.97 -13.72 -17.60
N ASN A 686 -6.25 -14.66 -18.22
CA ASN A 686 -5.46 -15.65 -17.49
C ASN A 686 -3.97 -15.26 -17.33
N GLY A 687 -3.56 -14.12 -17.90
CA GLY A 687 -2.17 -13.65 -17.90
C GLY A 687 -1.18 -14.60 -18.60
N ILE A 688 -1.63 -15.45 -19.54
CA ILE A 688 -0.77 -16.35 -20.30
C ILE A 688 -0.90 -16.08 -21.80
N THR A 689 0.18 -15.63 -22.43
CA THR A 689 0.22 -15.40 -23.89
C THR A 689 0.39 -16.73 -24.60
N SER A 690 -0.38 -16.98 -25.66
CA SER A 690 -0.33 -18.26 -26.37
C SER A 690 0.24 -18.09 -27.76
N LEU A 691 1.43 -18.66 -28.00
CA LEU A 691 2.08 -18.71 -29.31
C LEU A 691 1.84 -20.05 -30.00
N ARG A 692 1.12 -20.02 -31.12
CA ARG A 692 1.00 -21.16 -32.03
C ARG A 692 2.11 -21.11 -33.08
N VAL A 693 3.04 -22.05 -33.01
CA VAL A 693 4.24 -22.10 -33.86
C VAL A 693 4.10 -23.19 -34.92
N LEU A 694 4.08 -22.80 -36.20
CA LEU A 694 3.84 -23.69 -37.34
C LEU A 694 5.16 -24.19 -37.94
N ASN A 695 5.31 -25.50 -38.15
CA ASN A 695 6.38 -26.03 -39.02
C ASN A 695 5.77 -26.80 -40.18
N TYR A 696 6.39 -26.67 -41.34
CA TYR A 696 6.00 -27.38 -42.56
C TYR A 696 6.93 -28.56 -42.79
N LYS A 697 6.37 -29.67 -43.28
CA LYS A 697 7.16 -30.85 -43.66
C LYS A 697 8.14 -30.48 -44.76
N GLY A 698 9.35 -31.03 -44.69
CA GLY A 698 10.31 -30.93 -45.79
C GLY A 698 9.72 -31.49 -47.07
N LEU A 699 10.12 -30.92 -48.22
CA LEU A 699 9.91 -31.60 -49.50
C LEU A 699 10.61 -32.96 -49.40
N THR A 700 9.85 -34.04 -49.28
CA THR A 700 10.34 -35.34 -49.72
C THR A 700 10.46 -35.22 -51.23
N LEU A 701 11.60 -34.73 -51.72
CA LEU A 701 11.95 -34.92 -53.12
C LEU A 701 11.73 -36.42 -53.35
N PRO A 702 10.86 -36.84 -54.29
CA PRO A 702 10.76 -38.24 -54.62
C PRO A 702 12.19 -38.63 -54.95
N SER A 703 12.74 -39.61 -54.22
CA SER A 703 14.05 -40.13 -54.54
C SER A 703 13.99 -40.57 -55.99
N THR A 704 14.50 -39.74 -56.91
CA THR A 704 14.65 -40.10 -58.31
C THR A 704 15.77 -41.13 -58.49
N GLY A 705 16.34 -41.64 -57.39
CA GLY A 705 17.20 -42.81 -57.31
C GLY A 705 16.48 -44.10 -56.87
N GLY A 706 15.23 -44.32 -57.30
CA GLY A 706 14.58 -45.62 -57.12
C GLY A 706 15.29 -46.75 -57.89
N ILE A 707 15.11 -48.00 -57.44
CA ILE A 707 15.65 -49.26 -58.02
C ILE A 707 15.54 -49.35 -59.55
N GLY A 708 14.62 -48.61 -60.18
CA GLY A 708 14.47 -48.51 -61.63
C GLY A 708 15.72 -48.00 -62.37
N ILE A 709 16.41 -46.95 -61.90
CA ILE A 709 17.62 -46.45 -62.58
C ILE A 709 18.75 -47.48 -62.47
N LEU A 710 18.94 -48.10 -61.30
CA LEU A 710 19.93 -49.15 -61.10
C LEU A 710 19.70 -50.33 -62.07
N LEU A 711 18.45 -50.74 -62.27
CA LEU A 711 18.07 -51.81 -63.19
C LEU A 711 18.44 -51.45 -64.65
N PHE A 712 18.07 -50.24 -65.11
CA PHE A 712 18.35 -49.82 -66.49
C PHE A 712 19.85 -49.56 -66.74
N THR A 713 20.59 -49.06 -65.76
CA THR A 713 22.05 -48.86 -65.85
C THR A 713 22.79 -50.20 -65.91
N VAL A 714 22.41 -51.19 -65.10
CA VAL A 714 23.02 -52.53 -65.13
C VAL A 714 22.73 -53.26 -66.45
N ILE A 715 21.50 -53.17 -66.97
CA ILE A 715 21.13 -53.75 -68.27
C ILE A 715 21.90 -53.05 -69.39
N GLY A 716 21.99 -51.71 -69.37
CA GLY A 716 22.73 -50.92 -70.36
C GLY A 716 24.22 -51.26 -70.41
N ILE A 717 24.88 -51.38 -69.25
CA ILE A 717 26.30 -51.77 -69.15
C ILE A 717 26.51 -53.21 -69.65
N SER A 718 25.56 -54.12 -69.39
CA SER A 718 25.63 -55.52 -69.84
C SER A 718 25.52 -55.64 -71.37
N ILE A 719 24.63 -54.86 -72.00
CA ILE A 719 24.48 -54.81 -73.45
C ILE A 719 25.73 -54.21 -74.11
N MET A 720 26.24 -53.10 -73.57
CA MET A 720 27.47 -52.46 -74.08
C MET A 720 28.69 -53.37 -73.97
N SER A 721 28.84 -54.09 -72.87
CA SER A 721 29.92 -55.07 -72.68
C SER A 721 29.81 -56.22 -73.68
N SER A 722 28.59 -56.71 -73.94
CA SER A 722 28.33 -57.77 -74.91
C SER A 722 28.62 -57.32 -76.36
N ALA A 723 28.28 -56.09 -76.71
CA ALA A 723 28.57 -55.49 -78.01
C ALA A 723 30.09 -55.30 -78.24
N LEU A 724 30.83 -54.90 -77.20
CA LEU A 724 32.28 -54.75 -77.25
C LEU A 724 32.98 -56.11 -77.47
N VAL A 725 32.54 -57.16 -76.77
CA VAL A 725 33.07 -58.52 -76.94
C VAL A 725 32.76 -59.06 -78.34
N LEU A 726 31.54 -58.85 -78.85
CA LEU A 726 31.17 -59.24 -80.22
C LEU A 726 31.99 -58.49 -81.27
N MET A 727 32.27 -57.20 -81.07
CA MET A 727 33.11 -56.40 -81.97
C MET A 727 34.56 -56.91 -81.98
N ILE A 728 35.12 -57.27 -80.83
CA ILE A 728 36.47 -57.85 -80.72
C ILE A 728 36.55 -59.24 -81.37
N ILE A 729 35.52 -60.07 -81.20
CA ILE A 729 35.43 -61.39 -81.87
C ILE A 729 35.29 -61.22 -83.39
N ARG A 730 34.57 -60.19 -83.85
CA ARG A 730 34.41 -59.89 -85.28
C ARG A 730 35.69 -59.31 -85.90
N GLN A 731 36.45 -58.51 -85.15
CA GLN A 731 37.77 -58.02 -85.57
C GLN A 731 38.82 -59.13 -85.61
N ARG A 732 38.71 -60.18 -84.77
CA ARG A 732 39.59 -61.37 -84.86
C ARG A 732 39.26 -62.32 -86.01
N LYS A 733 38.11 -62.17 -86.69
CA LYS A 733 37.71 -62.98 -87.86
C LYS A 733 37.96 -62.30 -89.21
N MET A 734 38.47 -61.07 -89.22
CA MET A 734 38.87 -60.36 -90.44
C MET A 734 40.30 -59.84 -90.27
N ASP A 735 41.31 -60.68 -90.49
CA ASP A 735 42.11 -60.61 -91.71
C ASP A 735 43.16 -61.73 -91.82
N SER A 736 43.22 -62.35 -93.01
CA SER A 736 44.40 -62.88 -93.72
C SER A 736 43.94 -63.88 -94.80
N SER A 737 43.53 -63.35 -95.96
CA SER A 737 43.95 -63.85 -97.29
C SER A 737 43.01 -63.36 -98.39
N SER A 738 43.28 -62.18 -98.95
CA SER A 738 43.34 -61.98 -100.41
C SER A 738 43.78 -60.55 -100.74
N TYR A 739 45.09 -60.33 -100.76
CA TYR A 739 45.72 -59.38 -101.69
C TYR A 739 46.74 -60.18 -102.51
N MET A 740 46.29 -60.66 -103.67
CA MET A 740 47.05 -60.75 -104.93
C MET A 740 46.06 -60.91 -106.08
#